data_AF-A0A847YFV9-F1
#
_entry.id   AF-A0A847YFV9-F1
#
_cell.length_a   1.000
_cell.length_b   1.000
_cell.length_c   1.000
_cell.angle_alpha   90.00
_cell.angle_beta   90.00
_cell.angle_gamma   90.00
#
_symmetry.space_group_name_H-M   'P 1'
#
loop_
_entity.id
_entity.type
_entity.pdbx_description
1 polymer ?
#
loop_
_entity_poly.entity_id
_entity_poly.type
_entity_poly.pdbx_seq_one_letter_code
_entity_poly.pdbx_strand_id
1 'polypeptide(L)'
;MEITNAMSPPSANIAAERQEIARRLFVTWRELRSVGLPFDHAALLHEAKLLNLPREPAALADYLVSMEDVVPDGAPERDWRLFSAALMNLAADLKADPERAAKRSPRGKEGAAKQSPRAAETAAAAAEEPITRDVTCPECNTRNPARRNFCGHCGAGLWCICPGCQSRVPGDETFCGVCGYQIGEELSKYVTRMRRLLARAEELAAQGKPWDAAACLEQIPRGQRAWYEHARLLREVDRLQSELAPLLARRKAEIEAVISQAAEKAKAGDYEEAVRLLADLPRDMQVQEVRAALDQYRGHIAAISQLESELSLCLQKKDLQQTLNVIRQLLALKPQHAAARDVARKLQPVVKKLVERHVQNNRFAEALRVLEALPETSWEADLAALKGRLAGIDALVRLLRAAHYTYPYLGNMLDRLAELVPPGRPPILTEEEAAKLQAPIESPNAWARPVRDRPRSTLGPRVEWITRFRRLQVAETADLELLRRHPGVFLSAAGAALQGLDAAPLSLNLIPSDSRGLIGRLSRWLRPKSRSAWGVSFGGTALRAVRLEKDAASGAVTLTHLDLFEYEKPLSHTANRGQVLEILKAGMQSVFSRQEAAADKLILTFPPTMTVTTATLLPRFEPDQLETVLTFEAKRLLPDKGENMTWQFGTWREALGASVAESQTCVILGAMNRIFLNEALDRLRGIDVLPDDVTAEPIALLNWLLADYVREGAEDSATPSAESNGAQSRRYELPLLLVDLGSTASQAFYVAPGLARIMGLGIAGEAWTRTIAQQLKVTYAAADRLARDWRRIEALDRLLPHLEQFRRQAYDDMVRVLERLQRDDLEMPRTILVTGGGACIPGLVDAMIQGPAL
;
A
#
# COMPACT_ATOMS: atom_id res chain seq x y z
N MET A 1 -7.07 48.47 43.60
CA MET A 1 -5.72 47.89 43.43
C MET A 1 -5.88 46.68 42.53
N GLU A 2 -5.58 46.90 41.26
CA GLU A 2 -5.58 45.90 40.20
C GLU A 2 -4.47 44.88 40.47
N ILE A 3 -4.80 43.58 40.45
CA ILE A 3 -3.82 42.51 40.39
C ILE A 3 -3.64 42.17 38.92
N THR A 4 -2.43 42.42 38.45
CA THR A 4 -1.93 42.20 37.11
C THR A 4 -1.99 40.72 36.73
N ASN A 5 -2.72 40.41 35.65
CA ASN A 5 -2.67 39.12 34.97
C ASN A 5 -1.34 39.00 34.21
N ALA A 6 -0.39 38.24 34.76
CA ALA A 6 0.73 37.71 34.00
C ALA A 6 0.26 36.47 33.20
N MET A 7 0.41 36.53 31.88
CA MET A 7 0.09 35.43 30.97
C MET A 7 0.99 34.22 31.25
N SER A 8 0.39 33.06 31.54
CA SER A 8 1.06 31.76 31.56
C SER A 8 1.56 31.37 30.16
N PRO A 9 2.69 30.65 30.03
CA PRO A 9 3.15 30.14 28.74
C PRO A 9 2.22 29.03 28.23
N PRO A 10 2.06 28.87 26.89
CA PRO A 10 1.20 27.83 26.33
C PRO A 10 1.77 26.43 26.64
N SER A 11 0.87 25.50 26.97
CA SER A 11 1.20 24.09 27.27
C SER A 11 2.05 23.45 26.17
N ALA A 12 3.05 22.65 26.54
CA ALA A 12 4.03 22.00 25.65
C ALA A 12 3.44 21.25 24.42
N ASN A 13 2.17 20.83 24.49
CA ASN A 13 1.47 20.15 23.40
C ASN A 13 1.15 21.09 22.21
N ILE A 14 0.89 22.39 22.47
CA ILE A 14 0.52 23.38 21.44
C ILE A 14 1.74 23.82 20.63
N ALA A 15 2.92 23.91 21.27
CA ALA A 15 4.15 24.29 20.59
C ALA A 15 4.62 23.18 19.62
N ALA A 16 4.50 21.92 20.02
CA ALA A 16 4.83 20.76 19.16
C ALA A 16 3.86 20.64 17.98
N GLU A 17 2.57 20.85 18.21
CA GLU A 17 1.55 20.85 17.15
C GLU A 17 1.79 21.97 16.12
N ARG A 18 2.10 23.19 16.58
CA ARG A 18 2.46 24.32 15.71
C ARG A 18 3.73 24.06 14.91
N GLN A 19 4.74 23.43 15.51
CA GLN A 19 5.97 23.02 14.82
C GLN A 19 5.68 22.02 13.69
N GLU A 20 4.84 21.01 13.92
CA GLU A 20 4.50 20.03 12.89
C GLU A 20 3.68 20.66 11.74
N ILE A 21 2.76 21.58 12.05
CA ILE A 21 1.97 22.31 11.05
C ILE A 21 2.89 23.23 10.21
N ALA A 22 3.79 23.97 10.85
CA ALA A 22 4.76 24.83 10.16
C ALA A 22 5.71 24.00 9.27
N ARG A 23 6.16 22.84 9.76
CA ARG A 23 6.99 21.88 9.00
C ARG A 23 6.26 21.38 7.76
N ARG A 24 4.99 21.01 7.90
CA ARG A 24 4.19 20.47 6.79
C ARG A 24 3.93 21.51 5.71
N LEU A 25 3.51 22.72 6.09
CA LEU A 25 3.33 23.82 5.14
C LEU A 25 4.63 24.22 4.44
N PHE A 26 5.76 24.22 5.17
CA PHE A 26 7.09 24.50 4.61
C PHE A 26 7.54 23.43 3.60
N VAL A 27 7.31 22.14 3.91
CA VAL A 27 7.61 21.03 2.99
C VAL A 27 6.80 21.16 1.71
N THR A 28 5.49 21.36 1.80
CA THR A 28 4.62 21.52 0.62
C THR A 28 5.02 22.75 -0.21
N TRP A 29 5.33 23.88 0.43
CA TRP A 29 5.85 25.06 -0.26
C TRP A 29 7.16 24.76 -1.01
N ARG A 30 8.09 24.03 -0.38
CA ARG A 30 9.38 23.67 -0.97
C ARG A 30 9.22 22.71 -2.14
N GLU A 31 8.35 21.71 -2.02
CA GLU A 31 8.06 20.72 -3.05
C GLU A 31 7.43 21.37 -4.28
N LEU A 32 6.37 22.19 -4.10
CA LEU A 32 5.75 22.91 -5.21
C LEU A 32 6.76 23.82 -5.92
N ARG A 33 7.59 24.54 -5.15
CA ARG A 33 8.63 25.39 -5.72
C ARG A 33 9.71 24.58 -6.47
N SER A 34 10.03 23.36 -6.01
CA SER A 34 11.00 22.48 -6.68
C SER A 34 10.52 22.00 -8.05
N VAL A 35 9.20 21.94 -8.26
CA VAL A 35 8.57 21.57 -9.54
C VAL A 35 8.02 22.77 -10.32
N GLY A 36 8.34 24.00 -9.90
CA GLY A 36 7.93 25.23 -10.58
C GLY A 36 6.46 25.62 -10.41
N LEU A 37 5.76 25.04 -9.42
CA LEU A 37 4.39 25.39 -9.05
C LEU A 37 4.38 26.43 -7.91
N PRO A 38 3.41 27.36 -7.89
CA PRO A 38 3.27 28.31 -6.80
C PRO A 38 2.63 27.66 -5.57
N PHE A 39 3.04 28.08 -4.38
CA PHE A 39 2.26 27.86 -3.17
C PHE A 39 1.22 28.98 -3.10
N ASP A 40 0.00 28.70 -3.58
CA ASP A 40 -1.10 29.65 -3.70
C ASP A 40 -2.27 29.30 -2.75
N HIS A 41 -3.39 30.02 -2.84
CA HIS A 41 -4.57 29.74 -2.00
C HIS A 41 -5.10 28.32 -2.15
N ALA A 42 -5.02 27.71 -3.33
CA ALA A 42 -5.52 26.35 -3.54
C ALA A 42 -4.63 25.32 -2.82
N ALA A 43 -3.30 25.48 -2.91
CA ALA A 43 -2.35 24.66 -2.16
C ALA A 43 -2.52 24.86 -0.64
N LEU A 44 -2.66 26.11 -0.19
CA LEU A 44 -2.83 26.43 1.23
C LEU A 44 -4.15 25.87 1.79
N LEU A 45 -5.26 25.99 1.06
CA LEU A 45 -6.57 25.43 1.48
C LEU A 45 -6.57 23.90 1.46
N HIS A 46 -5.85 23.29 0.51
CA HIS A 46 -5.68 21.84 0.46
C HIS A 46 -4.93 21.34 1.69
N GLU A 47 -3.79 21.95 2.03
CA GLU A 47 -3.01 21.60 3.23
C GLU A 47 -3.77 21.92 4.52
N ALA A 48 -4.46 23.06 4.59
CA ALA A 48 -5.31 23.42 5.72
C ALA A 48 -6.39 22.34 5.99
N LYS A 49 -6.96 21.75 4.94
CA LYS A 49 -7.91 20.65 5.05
C LYS A 49 -7.26 19.36 5.58
N LEU A 50 -6.04 19.06 5.15
CA LEU A 50 -5.28 17.87 5.60
C LEU A 50 -4.78 18.02 7.05
N LEU A 51 -4.46 19.24 7.46
CA LEU A 51 -3.95 19.62 8.78
C LEU A 51 -5.06 19.97 9.78
N ASN A 52 -6.33 19.85 9.37
CA ASN A 52 -7.51 20.18 10.19
C ASN A 52 -7.50 21.62 10.74
N LEU A 53 -6.97 22.57 9.96
CA LEU A 53 -6.96 24.00 10.29
C LEU A 53 -8.36 24.63 10.11
N PRO A 54 -8.60 25.84 10.65
CA PRO A 54 -9.86 26.54 10.48
C PRO A 54 -10.27 26.64 8.99
N ARG A 55 -11.54 26.31 8.70
CA ARG A 55 -12.08 26.30 7.32
C ARG A 55 -12.61 27.65 6.86
N GLU A 56 -12.88 28.55 7.81
CA GLU A 56 -13.31 29.91 7.53
C GLU A 56 -12.09 30.76 7.14
N PRO A 57 -12.11 31.48 5.98
CA PRO A 57 -10.95 32.24 5.50
C PRO A 57 -10.38 33.24 6.50
N ALA A 58 -11.23 33.94 7.26
CA ALA A 58 -10.81 34.89 8.28
C ALA A 58 -10.12 34.19 9.46
N ALA A 59 -10.71 33.10 9.96
CA ALA A 59 -10.12 32.30 11.04
C ALA A 59 -8.82 31.60 10.62
N LEU A 60 -8.71 31.18 9.35
CA LEU A 60 -7.49 30.63 8.78
C LEU A 60 -6.40 31.71 8.68
N ALA A 61 -6.73 32.91 8.20
CA ALA A 61 -5.79 34.02 8.13
C ALA A 61 -5.23 34.38 9.51
N ASP A 62 -6.09 34.51 10.52
CA ASP A 62 -5.67 34.82 11.89
C ASP A 62 -4.81 33.70 12.50
N TYR A 63 -5.12 32.44 12.19
CA TYR A 63 -4.30 31.29 12.61
C TYR A 63 -2.91 31.32 11.96
N LEU A 64 -2.81 31.61 10.67
CA LEU A 64 -1.53 31.67 9.94
C LEU A 64 -0.65 32.83 10.41
N VAL A 65 -1.24 34.00 10.67
CA VAL A 65 -0.53 35.14 11.29
C VAL A 65 0.02 34.76 12.66
N SER A 66 -0.72 33.97 13.44
CA SER A 66 -0.25 33.49 14.75
C SER A 66 0.95 32.52 14.69
N MET A 67 1.37 32.12 13.50
CA MET A 67 2.53 31.25 13.24
C MET A 67 3.74 31.99 12.63
N GLU A 68 3.71 33.33 12.54
CA GLU A 68 4.80 34.12 11.92
C GLU A 68 6.18 33.86 12.54
N ASP A 69 6.23 33.59 13.84
CA ASP A 69 7.47 33.35 14.59
C ASP A 69 7.86 31.86 14.69
N VAL A 70 7.08 30.95 14.10
CA VAL A 70 7.32 29.50 14.21
C VAL A 70 8.22 29.01 13.08
N VAL A 71 9.53 28.95 13.35
CA VAL A 71 10.53 28.41 12.42
C VAL A 71 10.51 26.88 12.46
N PRO A 72 10.25 26.17 11.33
CA PRO A 72 10.30 24.73 11.28
C PRO A 72 11.71 24.19 11.56
N ASP A 73 11.80 23.14 12.36
CA ASP A 73 13.07 22.48 12.67
C ASP A 73 13.79 22.02 11.37
N GLY A 74 15.03 22.49 11.19
CA GLY A 74 15.87 22.17 10.03
C GLY A 74 15.63 23.00 8.77
N ALA A 75 14.79 24.05 8.81
CA ALA A 75 14.61 24.96 7.67
C ALA A 75 15.81 25.91 7.49
N PRO A 76 16.43 25.98 6.29
CA PRO A 76 17.48 26.97 6.01
C PRO A 76 16.94 28.41 6.16
N GLU A 77 17.72 29.30 6.80
CA GLU A 77 17.29 30.68 7.13
C GLU A 77 16.75 31.46 5.91
N ARG A 78 17.37 31.28 4.74
CA ARG A 78 16.92 31.90 3.49
C ARG A 78 15.57 31.37 3.01
N ASP A 79 15.33 30.06 3.13
CA ASP A 79 14.11 29.42 2.66
C ASP A 79 12.95 29.74 3.59
N TRP A 80 13.22 29.77 4.89
CA TRP A 80 12.26 30.24 5.90
C TRP A 80 11.79 31.67 5.63
N ARG A 81 12.70 32.63 5.39
CA ARG A 81 12.31 34.03 5.11
C ARG A 81 11.43 34.14 3.87
N LEU A 82 11.67 33.34 2.83
CA LEU A 82 10.86 33.33 1.61
C LEU A 82 9.50 32.66 1.81
N PHE A 83 9.46 31.57 2.58
CA PHE A 83 8.22 30.89 2.95
C PHE A 83 7.34 31.76 3.84
N SER A 84 7.90 32.34 4.90
CA SER A 84 7.19 33.23 5.83
C SER A 84 6.57 34.43 5.10
N ALA A 85 7.34 35.10 4.22
CA ALA A 85 6.80 36.17 3.38
C ALA A 85 5.65 35.71 2.45
N ALA A 86 5.77 34.53 1.84
CA ALA A 86 4.72 33.98 0.98
C ALA A 86 3.46 33.61 1.79
N LEU A 87 3.63 33.06 2.99
CA LEU A 87 2.54 32.68 3.89
C LEU A 87 1.79 33.91 4.41
N MET A 88 2.52 34.97 4.79
CA MET A 88 1.91 36.22 5.26
C MET A 88 1.16 36.95 4.14
N ASN A 89 1.67 36.93 2.91
CA ASN A 89 0.94 37.47 1.76
C ASN A 89 -0.39 36.73 1.53
N LEU A 90 -0.39 35.39 1.60
CA LEU A 90 -1.61 34.60 1.47
C LEU A 90 -2.59 34.84 2.62
N ALA A 91 -2.10 35.03 3.85
CA ALA A 91 -2.93 35.36 5.00
C ALA A 91 -3.55 36.76 4.86
N ALA A 92 -2.78 37.75 4.41
CA ALA A 92 -3.26 39.10 4.11
C ALA A 92 -4.32 39.08 3.00
N ASP A 93 -4.11 38.31 1.94
CA ASP A 93 -5.06 38.15 0.84
C ASP A 93 -6.36 37.45 1.29
N LEU A 94 -6.26 36.40 2.14
CA LEU A 94 -7.44 35.74 2.74
C LEU A 94 -8.27 36.67 3.62
N LYS A 95 -7.62 37.64 4.28
CA LYS A 95 -8.26 38.63 5.15
C LYS A 95 -8.88 39.79 4.36
N ALA A 96 -8.32 40.13 3.21
CA ALA A 96 -8.76 41.25 2.38
C ALA A 96 -9.93 40.91 1.44
N ASP A 97 -9.98 39.71 0.85
CA ASP A 97 -11.03 39.32 -0.11
C ASP A 97 -11.30 37.79 -0.13
N PRO A 98 -12.11 37.26 0.81
CA PRO A 98 -12.33 35.83 0.98
C PRO A 98 -13.07 35.16 -0.19
N GLU A 99 -13.84 35.90 -0.99
CA GLU A 99 -14.56 35.36 -2.15
C GLU A 99 -13.67 35.16 -3.39
N ARG A 100 -12.62 35.97 -3.53
CA ARG A 100 -11.67 35.89 -4.66
C ARG A 100 -10.65 34.77 -4.48
N ALA A 101 -10.27 34.47 -3.23
CA ALA A 101 -9.36 33.36 -2.89
C ALA A 101 -9.97 31.97 -3.18
N ALA A 102 -11.30 31.81 -3.03
CA ALA A 102 -12.00 30.55 -3.27
C ALA A 102 -12.22 30.21 -4.77
N LYS A 103 -12.07 31.18 -5.68
CA LYS A 103 -12.40 31.04 -7.13
C LYS A 103 -11.22 30.66 -8.04
N ARG A 104 -9.99 30.51 -7.52
CA ARG A 104 -8.82 30.04 -8.29
C ARG A 104 -8.55 28.56 -8.02
N SER A 105 -8.95 27.69 -8.95
CA SER A 105 -8.62 26.26 -9.03
C SER A 105 -8.45 25.88 -10.53
N PRO A 106 -7.62 24.89 -10.90
CA PRO A 106 -6.87 24.91 -12.16
C PRO A 106 -7.72 24.41 -13.34
N ARG A 107 -7.84 25.24 -14.38
CA ARG A 107 -8.14 24.75 -15.73
C ARG A 107 -6.82 24.57 -16.46
N GLY A 108 -6.30 23.34 -16.43
CA GLY A 108 -5.42 22.87 -17.49
C GLY A 108 -6.19 22.87 -18.82
N LYS A 109 -5.63 23.51 -19.84
CA LYS A 109 -5.95 23.19 -21.23
C LYS A 109 -4.75 22.45 -21.81
N GLU A 110 -4.99 21.19 -22.14
CA GLU A 110 -4.14 20.33 -22.95
C GLU A 110 -4.02 20.87 -24.38
N GLY A 111 -2.89 20.56 -25.02
CA GLY A 111 -2.65 20.78 -26.44
C GLY A 111 -1.25 20.30 -26.82
N ALA A 112 -1.11 19.00 -27.01
CA ALA A 112 0.13 18.33 -27.37
C ALA A 112 0.63 18.65 -28.79
N ALA A 113 1.95 18.52 -28.91
CA ALA A 113 2.69 17.99 -30.06
C ALA A 113 3.20 18.95 -31.16
N LYS A 114 4.54 18.89 -31.29
CA LYS A 114 5.36 18.70 -32.50
C LYS A 114 5.86 19.94 -33.28
N GLN A 115 7.17 19.86 -33.52
CA GLN A 115 8.01 20.44 -34.58
C GLN A 115 8.76 21.76 -34.29
N SER A 116 10.08 21.62 -34.11
CA SER A 116 11.07 22.50 -34.73
C SER A 116 11.32 21.99 -36.17
N PRO A 117 11.79 22.76 -37.17
CA PRO A 117 12.60 23.98 -37.03
C PRO A 117 12.25 25.17 -37.96
N ARG A 118 12.65 26.36 -37.51
CA ARG A 118 13.32 27.44 -38.28
C ARG A 118 12.75 27.76 -39.68
N ALA A 119 12.01 28.87 -39.79
CA ALA A 119 12.37 30.05 -40.59
C ALA A 119 11.17 30.98 -40.78
N ALA A 120 11.50 32.27 -40.81
CA ALA A 120 10.80 33.34 -41.52
C ALA A 120 9.39 33.76 -41.04
N GLU A 121 9.41 34.95 -40.47
CA GLU A 121 8.59 36.09 -40.90
C GLU A 121 7.18 36.27 -40.32
N THR A 122 7.00 37.51 -39.85
CA THR A 122 5.75 38.25 -39.72
C THR A 122 4.74 37.80 -38.67
N ALA A 123 4.86 38.39 -37.48
CA ALA A 123 3.71 38.80 -36.68
C ALA A 123 4.03 40.13 -35.97
N ALA A 124 4.05 41.20 -36.76
CA ALA A 124 3.79 42.54 -36.27
C ALA A 124 2.27 42.74 -36.21
N ALA A 125 1.77 43.22 -35.06
CA ALA A 125 0.64 44.15 -34.90
C ALA A 125 -0.22 43.83 -33.66
N ALA A 126 0.19 44.39 -32.52
CA ALA A 126 -0.71 44.99 -31.54
C ALA A 126 0.05 46.17 -30.93
N ALA A 127 -0.57 47.35 -30.96
CA ALA A 127 0.08 48.66 -30.99
C ALA A 127 0.80 49.07 -29.69
N GLU A 128 2.10 49.35 -29.80
CA GLU A 128 2.81 50.36 -29.02
C GLU A 128 3.38 51.37 -30.02
N GLU A 129 3.23 52.67 -29.74
CA GLU A 129 3.75 53.75 -30.58
C GLU A 129 5.24 53.56 -30.88
N PRO A 130 5.73 53.88 -32.10
CA PRO A 130 7.12 53.68 -32.43
C PRO A 130 7.99 54.67 -31.64
N ILE A 131 8.79 54.16 -30.71
CA ILE A 131 9.95 54.89 -30.21
C ILE A 131 10.90 55.07 -31.41
N THR A 132 10.80 56.20 -32.11
CA THR A 132 11.57 56.53 -33.32
C THR A 132 12.99 57.01 -33.03
N ARG A 133 13.39 57.09 -31.75
CA ARG A 133 14.75 57.47 -31.34
C ARG A 133 15.66 56.26 -31.32
N ASP A 134 16.81 56.37 -31.97
CA ASP A 134 17.90 55.42 -31.77
C ASP A 134 18.32 55.38 -30.29
N VAL A 135 18.67 54.19 -29.81
CA VAL A 135 19.19 53.95 -28.47
C VAL A 135 20.71 53.91 -28.56
N THR A 136 21.39 54.71 -27.74
CA THR A 136 22.85 54.66 -27.64
C THR A 136 23.23 53.49 -26.74
N CYS A 137 24.25 52.74 -27.11
CA CYS A 137 24.72 51.66 -26.24
C CYS A 137 25.39 52.27 -25.00
N PRO A 138 24.95 51.93 -23.77
CA PRO A 138 25.52 52.51 -22.54
C PRO A 138 26.96 52.06 -22.26
N GLU A 139 27.48 51.12 -23.03
CA GLU A 139 28.82 50.55 -22.82
C GLU A 139 29.86 51.04 -23.83
N CYS A 140 29.50 51.10 -25.11
CA CYS A 140 30.43 51.46 -26.19
C CYS A 140 30.00 52.70 -26.98
N ASN A 141 28.93 53.38 -26.55
CA ASN A 141 28.35 54.57 -27.18
C ASN A 141 27.94 54.40 -28.66
N THR A 142 27.87 53.18 -29.17
CA THR A 142 27.37 52.93 -30.53
C THR A 142 25.87 53.19 -30.59
N ARG A 143 25.46 54.02 -31.54
CA ARG A 143 24.04 54.30 -31.81
C ARG A 143 23.38 53.09 -32.50
N ASN A 144 22.26 52.62 -31.94
CA ASN A 144 21.54 51.44 -32.43
C ASN A 144 20.06 51.77 -32.68
N PRO A 145 19.43 51.17 -33.72
CA PRO A 145 17.99 51.30 -33.92
C PRO A 145 17.20 50.76 -32.72
N ALA A 146 16.12 51.46 -32.31
CA ALA A 146 15.29 51.11 -31.15
C ALA A 146 14.77 49.65 -31.15
N ARG A 147 14.56 49.04 -32.31
CA ARG A 147 14.08 47.65 -32.40
C ARG A 147 15.08 46.58 -31.91
N ARG A 148 16.33 46.95 -31.62
CA ARG A 148 17.37 45.98 -31.20
C ARG A 148 17.36 45.79 -29.69
N ASN A 149 17.46 44.54 -29.24
CA ASN A 149 17.62 44.23 -27.82
C ASN A 149 19.08 44.37 -27.34
N PHE A 150 20.05 44.17 -28.24
CA PHE A 150 21.48 44.21 -27.97
C PHE A 150 22.22 45.10 -28.97
N CYS A 151 23.33 45.69 -28.54
CA CYS A 151 24.20 46.52 -29.35
C CYS A 151 24.85 45.69 -30.47
N GLY A 152 24.77 46.18 -31.71
CA GLY A 152 25.38 45.51 -32.86
C GLY A 152 26.91 45.55 -32.92
N HIS A 153 27.56 46.30 -32.01
CA HIS A 153 29.02 46.42 -31.93
C HIS A 153 29.60 45.61 -30.76
N CYS A 154 29.20 45.88 -29.51
CA CYS A 154 29.76 45.23 -28.33
C CYS A 154 28.89 44.11 -27.71
N GLY A 155 27.62 43.99 -28.12
CA GLY A 155 26.68 43.00 -27.56
C GLY A 155 26.14 43.32 -26.16
N ALA A 156 26.27 44.55 -25.68
CA ALA A 156 25.61 45.03 -24.47
C ALA A 156 24.08 45.06 -24.66
N GLY A 157 23.30 44.86 -23.59
CA GLY A 157 21.87 45.11 -23.61
C GLY A 157 21.59 46.58 -23.89
N LEU A 158 20.61 46.85 -24.75
CA LEU A 158 20.15 48.21 -25.04
C LEU A 158 18.97 48.60 -24.14
N TRP A 159 18.40 47.64 -23.41
CA TRP A 159 17.24 47.81 -22.56
C TRP A 159 17.49 47.19 -21.19
N CYS A 160 16.91 47.79 -20.16
CA CYS A 160 16.86 47.24 -18.80
C CYS A 160 15.44 47.35 -18.23
N ILE A 161 15.18 46.67 -17.12
CA ILE A 161 13.90 46.73 -16.41
C ILE A 161 14.02 47.67 -15.23
N CYS A 162 13.36 48.81 -15.16
CA CYS A 162 13.52 49.74 -14.03
C CYS A 162 13.29 49.04 -12.66
N PRO A 163 14.22 49.08 -11.68
CA PRO A 163 14.01 48.45 -10.38
C PRO A 163 12.89 49.11 -9.56
N GLY A 164 12.63 50.40 -9.79
CA GLY A 164 11.59 51.17 -9.09
C GLY A 164 10.17 50.84 -9.54
N CYS A 165 9.93 50.75 -10.86
CA CYS A 165 8.57 50.58 -11.42
C CYS A 165 8.40 49.38 -12.37
N GLN A 166 9.45 48.59 -12.58
CA GLN A 166 9.49 47.41 -13.46
C GLN A 166 9.22 47.67 -14.95
N SER A 167 9.14 48.94 -15.37
CA SER A 167 8.98 49.28 -16.79
C SER A 167 10.27 49.00 -17.56
N ARG A 168 10.13 48.50 -18.78
CA ARG A 168 11.26 48.34 -19.71
C ARG A 168 11.69 49.71 -20.23
N VAL A 169 12.94 50.08 -19.98
CA VAL A 169 13.48 51.40 -20.36
C VAL A 169 14.80 51.27 -21.13
N PRO A 170 15.16 52.26 -21.97
CA PRO A 170 16.45 52.30 -22.64
C PRO A 170 17.60 52.37 -21.62
N GLY A 171 18.66 51.61 -21.87
CA GLY A 171 19.80 51.53 -20.95
C GLY A 171 20.73 52.76 -20.97
N ASP A 172 20.57 53.67 -21.93
CA ASP A 172 21.32 54.93 -22.04
C ASP A 172 20.71 56.11 -21.28
N GLU A 173 19.53 55.94 -20.68
CA GLU A 173 18.91 56.98 -19.88
C GLU A 173 19.53 57.08 -18.48
N THR A 174 19.82 58.30 -18.02
CA THR A 174 20.29 58.55 -16.66
C THR A 174 19.19 58.29 -15.62
N PHE A 175 17.93 58.57 -15.96
CA PHE A 175 16.76 58.37 -15.10
C PHE A 175 15.64 57.67 -15.88
N CYS A 176 14.85 56.85 -15.20
CA CYS A 176 13.68 56.19 -15.77
C CYS A 176 12.61 57.21 -16.16
N GLY A 177 12.23 57.25 -17.43
CA GLY A 177 11.17 58.13 -17.93
C GLY A 177 9.76 57.88 -17.36
N VAL A 178 9.54 56.80 -16.59
CA VAL A 178 8.23 56.48 -15.97
C VAL A 178 8.17 56.92 -14.50
N CYS A 179 9.18 56.58 -13.70
CA CYS A 179 9.14 56.80 -12.25
C CYS A 179 10.32 57.61 -11.68
N GLY A 180 11.26 58.06 -12.51
CA GLY A 180 12.40 58.88 -12.08
C GLY A 180 13.56 58.12 -11.41
N TYR A 181 13.55 56.78 -11.37
CA TYR A 181 14.63 55.97 -10.80
C TYR A 181 15.97 56.20 -11.54
N GLN A 182 17.10 56.26 -10.84
CA GLN A 182 18.43 56.47 -11.43
C GLN A 182 18.94 55.22 -12.17
N ILE A 183 18.73 55.14 -13.48
CA ILE A 183 19.08 53.97 -14.31
C ILE A 183 20.57 53.94 -14.63
N GLY A 184 21.15 55.05 -15.08
CA GLY A 184 22.53 55.07 -15.60
C GLY A 184 23.58 54.67 -14.57
N GLU A 185 23.52 55.22 -13.35
CA GLU A 185 24.48 54.92 -12.29
C GLU A 185 24.36 53.48 -11.80
N GLU A 186 23.12 53.02 -11.54
CA GLU A 186 22.88 51.66 -11.07
C GLU A 186 23.28 50.62 -12.11
N LEU A 187 23.07 50.90 -13.40
CA LEU A 187 23.38 49.97 -14.48
C LEU A 187 24.89 49.75 -14.58
N SER A 188 25.66 50.83 -14.46
CA SER A 188 27.12 50.79 -14.43
C SER A 188 27.64 49.97 -13.25
N LYS A 189 27.08 50.16 -12.05
CA LYS A 189 27.42 49.38 -10.85
C LYS A 189 27.12 47.89 -11.05
N TYR A 190 25.97 47.56 -11.63
CA TYR A 190 25.56 46.17 -11.88
C TYR A 190 26.49 45.47 -12.88
N VAL A 191 26.78 46.08 -14.02
CA VAL A 191 27.70 45.51 -15.02
C VAL A 191 29.11 45.33 -14.43
N THR A 192 29.58 46.32 -13.67
CA THR A 192 30.88 46.25 -12.97
C THR A 192 30.92 45.08 -11.98
N ARG A 193 29.85 44.87 -11.21
CA ARG A 193 29.74 43.73 -10.29
C ARG A 193 29.80 42.39 -11.02
N MET A 194 29.07 42.24 -12.13
CA MET A 194 29.05 40.99 -12.90
C MET A 194 30.43 40.67 -13.50
N ARG A 195 31.14 41.67 -14.00
CA ARG A 195 32.52 41.51 -14.49
C ARG A 195 33.48 41.07 -13.39
N ARG A 196 33.34 41.63 -12.18
CA ARG A 196 34.13 41.20 -11.02
C ARG A 196 33.87 39.74 -10.65
N LEU A 197 32.61 39.30 -10.68
CA LEU A 197 32.24 37.90 -10.43
C LEU A 197 32.84 36.95 -11.48
N LEU A 198 32.79 37.32 -12.76
CA LEU A 198 33.40 36.52 -13.83
C LEU A 198 34.92 36.45 -13.67
N ALA A 199 35.60 37.59 -13.45
CA ALA A 199 37.04 37.62 -13.23
C ALA A 199 37.46 36.81 -12.00
N ARG A 200 36.67 36.85 -10.93
CA ARG A 200 36.90 36.04 -9.73
C ARG A 200 36.73 34.54 -10.00
N ALA A 201 35.73 34.16 -10.80
CA ALA A 201 35.53 32.77 -11.20
C ALA A 201 36.70 32.26 -12.05
N GLU A 202 37.21 33.07 -12.98
CA GLU A 202 38.39 32.75 -13.79
C GLU A 202 39.64 32.56 -12.91
N GLU A 203 39.84 33.43 -11.92
CA GLU A 203 40.93 33.31 -10.95
C GLU A 203 40.83 32.02 -10.12
N LEU A 204 39.63 31.68 -9.63
CA LEU A 204 39.38 30.46 -8.87
C LEU A 204 39.57 29.20 -9.74
N ALA A 205 39.15 29.24 -11.00
CA ALA A 205 39.39 28.17 -11.96
C ALA A 205 40.90 27.97 -12.21
N ALA A 206 41.65 29.07 -12.40
CA ALA A 206 43.10 29.02 -12.56
C ALA A 206 43.84 28.49 -11.32
N GLN A 207 43.29 28.72 -10.11
CA GLN A 207 43.78 28.14 -8.85
C GLN A 207 43.41 26.66 -8.66
N GLY A 208 42.72 26.04 -9.62
CA GLY A 208 42.26 24.65 -9.49
C GLY A 208 41.12 24.47 -8.48
N LYS A 209 40.29 25.50 -8.27
CA LYS A 209 39.11 25.47 -7.40
C LYS A 209 37.81 25.54 -8.21
N PRO A 210 37.47 24.50 -8.98
CA PRO A 210 36.34 24.50 -9.90
C PRO A 210 34.98 24.63 -9.20
N TRP A 211 34.82 24.15 -7.96
CA TRP A 211 33.58 24.30 -7.18
C TRP A 211 33.33 25.76 -6.80
N ASP A 212 34.35 26.43 -6.26
CA ASP A 212 34.27 27.84 -5.90
C ASP A 212 34.07 28.72 -7.15
N ALA A 213 34.74 28.37 -8.26
CA ALA A 213 34.57 29.04 -9.54
C ALA A 213 33.12 28.93 -10.05
N ALA A 214 32.54 27.73 -10.02
CA ALA A 214 31.15 27.50 -10.43
C ALA A 214 30.15 28.25 -9.54
N ALA A 215 30.32 28.21 -8.21
CA ALA A 215 29.50 28.95 -7.26
C ALA A 215 29.59 30.48 -7.47
N CYS A 216 30.75 30.98 -7.92
CA CYS A 216 30.92 32.38 -8.28
C CYS A 216 30.13 32.75 -9.56
N LEU A 217 30.07 31.85 -10.54
CA LEU A 217 29.28 32.04 -11.77
C LEU A 217 27.76 31.97 -11.54
N GLU A 218 27.30 31.13 -10.61
CA GLU A 218 25.88 31.03 -10.25
C GLU A 218 25.30 32.34 -9.68
N GLN A 219 26.15 33.22 -9.15
CA GLN A 219 25.75 34.53 -8.64
C GLN A 219 25.42 35.53 -9.76
N ILE A 220 25.72 35.22 -11.02
CA ILE A 220 25.41 36.06 -12.18
C ILE A 220 23.96 35.79 -12.63
N PRO A 221 23.02 36.74 -12.46
CA PRO A 221 21.62 36.51 -12.82
C PRO A 221 21.42 36.30 -14.32
N ARG A 222 20.48 35.44 -14.71
CA ARG A 222 20.14 35.09 -16.10
C ARG A 222 18.63 35.16 -16.36
N GLY A 223 18.24 35.44 -17.60
CA GLY A 223 16.86 35.36 -18.07
C GLY A 223 15.91 36.27 -17.28
N GLN A 224 14.75 35.74 -16.87
CA GLN A 224 13.71 36.50 -16.15
C GLN A 224 14.16 37.08 -14.80
N ARG A 225 15.32 36.65 -14.27
CA ARG A 225 15.91 37.19 -13.03
C ARG A 225 16.94 38.30 -13.29
N ALA A 226 17.30 38.56 -14.55
CA ALA A 226 18.29 39.57 -14.91
C ALA A 226 17.64 40.95 -15.06
N TRP A 227 18.13 41.90 -14.28
CA TRP A 227 17.75 43.31 -14.40
C TRP A 227 18.22 43.94 -15.72
N TYR A 228 19.37 43.46 -16.20
CA TYR A 228 20.03 43.87 -17.44
C TYR A 228 20.82 42.69 -18.00
N GLU A 229 20.73 42.45 -19.31
CA GLU A 229 21.44 41.38 -20.00
C GLU A 229 22.60 41.89 -20.85
N HIS A 230 23.77 41.27 -20.71
CA HIS A 230 24.96 41.59 -21.49
C HIS A 230 25.43 40.32 -22.22
N ALA A 231 25.08 40.21 -23.51
CA ALA A 231 25.24 38.96 -24.26
C ALA A 231 26.69 38.49 -24.38
N ARG A 232 27.67 39.42 -24.42
CA ARG A 232 29.10 39.07 -24.44
C ARG A 232 29.55 38.47 -23.11
N LEU A 233 29.22 39.12 -21.99
CA LEU A 233 29.54 38.62 -20.65
C LEU A 233 28.91 37.25 -20.42
N LEU A 234 27.64 37.06 -20.80
CA LEU A 234 26.96 35.77 -20.65
C LEU A 234 27.62 34.67 -21.49
N ARG A 235 28.10 34.95 -22.71
CA ARG A 235 28.89 34.00 -23.51
C ARG A 235 30.20 33.60 -22.83
N GLU A 236 30.88 34.54 -22.18
CA GLU A 236 32.10 34.25 -21.43
C GLU A 236 31.80 33.39 -20.18
N VAL A 237 30.69 33.64 -19.50
CA VAL A 237 30.21 32.77 -18.42
C VAL A 237 29.87 31.37 -18.95
N ASP A 238 29.16 31.25 -20.08
CA ASP A 238 28.80 29.95 -20.67
C ASP A 238 30.04 29.15 -21.10
N ARG A 239 31.05 29.84 -21.66
CA ARG A 239 32.36 29.24 -21.97
C ARG A 239 33.01 28.66 -20.72
N LEU A 240 33.15 29.46 -19.66
CA LEU A 240 33.81 29.02 -18.43
C LEU A 240 33.00 27.91 -17.72
N GLN A 241 31.66 27.99 -17.72
CA GLN A 241 30.80 26.92 -17.21
C GLN A 241 31.03 25.60 -17.97
N SER A 242 31.16 25.67 -19.29
CA SER A 242 31.43 24.50 -20.14
C SER A 242 32.81 23.89 -19.89
N GLU A 243 33.82 24.73 -19.58
CA GLU A 243 35.17 24.29 -19.19
C GLU A 243 35.20 23.65 -17.80
N LEU A 244 34.43 24.18 -16.85
CA LEU A 244 34.35 23.67 -15.47
C LEU A 244 33.54 22.38 -15.35
N ALA A 245 32.48 22.22 -16.14
CA ALA A 245 31.58 21.06 -16.09
C ALA A 245 32.29 19.68 -16.07
N PRO A 246 33.21 19.36 -17.00
CA PRO A 246 33.90 18.06 -16.99
C PRO A 246 34.81 17.89 -15.77
N LEU A 247 35.42 18.97 -15.25
CA LEU A 247 36.26 18.91 -14.05
C LEU A 247 35.45 18.60 -12.80
N LEU A 248 34.29 19.25 -12.65
CA LEU A 248 33.35 19.00 -11.56
C LEU A 248 32.81 17.56 -11.61
N ALA A 249 32.42 17.09 -12.79
CA ALA A 249 31.96 15.73 -13.00
C ALA A 249 33.03 14.70 -12.61
N ARG A 250 34.29 14.93 -13.00
CA ARG A 250 35.42 14.06 -12.64
C ARG A 250 35.65 14.02 -11.13
N ARG A 251 35.65 15.17 -10.45
CA ARG A 251 35.81 15.24 -8.99
C ARG A 251 34.67 14.58 -8.24
N LYS A 252 33.43 14.73 -8.72
CA LYS A 252 32.28 14.05 -8.14
C LYS A 252 32.41 12.53 -8.26
N ALA A 253 32.80 12.04 -9.44
CA ALA A 253 33.04 10.61 -9.65
C ALA A 253 34.18 10.06 -8.77
N GLU A 254 35.23 10.85 -8.54
CA GLU A 254 36.32 10.49 -7.63
C GLU A 254 35.83 10.38 -6.17
N ILE A 255 35.07 11.36 -5.69
CA ILE A 255 34.45 11.30 -4.34
C ILE A 255 33.57 10.05 -4.22
N GLU A 256 32.70 9.78 -5.19
CA GLU A 256 31.83 8.60 -5.20
C GLU A 256 32.65 7.29 -5.17
N ALA A 257 33.74 7.21 -5.94
CA ALA A 257 34.64 6.06 -5.95
C ALA A 257 35.35 5.85 -4.60
N VAL A 258 35.84 6.92 -3.96
CA VAL A 258 36.48 6.82 -2.64
C VAL A 258 35.47 6.44 -1.56
N ILE A 259 34.25 6.99 -1.58
CA ILE A 259 33.17 6.57 -0.67
C ILE A 259 32.86 5.09 -0.84
N SER A 260 32.77 4.62 -2.09
CA SER A 260 32.53 3.20 -2.36
C SER A 260 33.65 2.32 -1.81
N GLN A 261 34.92 2.68 -2.03
CA GLN A 261 36.07 1.93 -1.50
C GLN A 261 36.09 1.93 0.03
N ALA A 262 35.84 3.08 0.66
CA ALA A 262 35.76 3.18 2.11
C ALA A 262 34.62 2.32 2.69
N ALA A 263 33.47 2.27 2.02
CA ALA A 263 32.35 1.43 2.40
C ALA A 263 32.70 -0.08 2.30
N GLU A 264 33.47 -0.50 1.30
CA GLU A 264 33.96 -1.89 1.20
C GLU A 264 34.91 -2.24 2.35
N LYS A 265 35.83 -1.34 2.71
CA LYS A 265 36.73 -1.51 3.87
C LYS A 265 35.94 -1.58 5.18
N ALA A 266 34.98 -0.68 5.37
CA ALA A 266 34.08 -0.68 6.52
C ALA A 266 33.27 -1.98 6.61
N LYS A 267 32.80 -2.53 5.49
CA LYS A 267 32.11 -3.83 5.44
C LYS A 267 33.00 -5.00 5.86
N ALA A 268 34.30 -4.91 5.62
CA ALA A 268 35.29 -5.87 6.11
C ALA A 268 35.64 -5.68 7.61
N GLY A 269 35.13 -4.62 8.25
CA GLY A 269 35.44 -4.24 9.63
C GLY A 269 36.73 -3.43 9.79
N ASP A 270 37.29 -2.92 8.69
CA ASP A 270 38.51 -2.11 8.66
C ASP A 270 38.15 -0.61 8.59
N TYR A 271 37.65 -0.09 9.71
CA TYR A 271 37.22 1.30 9.81
C TYR A 271 38.39 2.29 9.82
N GLU A 272 39.58 1.87 10.27
CA GLU A 272 40.78 2.70 10.28
C GLU A 272 41.21 3.04 8.85
N GLU A 273 41.26 2.03 7.97
CA GLU A 273 41.56 2.23 6.55
C GLU A 273 40.44 3.01 5.84
N ALA A 274 39.16 2.76 6.17
CA ALA A 274 38.04 3.52 5.63
C ALA A 274 38.13 5.02 6.00
N VAL A 275 38.49 5.33 7.24
CA VAL A 275 38.74 6.72 7.68
C VAL A 275 39.94 7.32 6.97
N ARG A 276 41.04 6.56 6.79
CA ARG A 276 42.23 7.03 6.06
C ARG A 276 41.89 7.44 4.63
N LEU A 277 41.21 6.56 3.88
CA LEU A 277 40.79 6.81 2.49
C LEU A 277 39.96 8.10 2.36
N LEU A 278 39.01 8.32 3.28
CA LEU A 278 38.14 9.50 3.26
C LEU A 278 38.87 10.76 3.74
N ALA A 279 39.78 10.64 4.71
CA ALA A 279 40.54 11.77 5.25
C ALA A 279 41.63 12.27 4.29
N ASP A 280 42.15 11.38 3.44
CA ASP A 280 43.15 11.70 2.39
C ASP A 280 42.54 12.54 1.24
N LEU A 281 41.21 12.63 1.15
CA LEU A 281 40.55 13.53 0.19
C LEU A 281 40.89 15.00 0.48
N PRO A 282 41.20 15.81 -0.54
CA PRO A 282 41.40 17.24 -0.40
C PRO A 282 40.24 17.95 0.31
N ARG A 283 40.52 19.02 1.07
CA ARG A 283 39.51 19.72 1.88
C ARG A 283 38.30 20.21 1.07
N ASP A 284 38.50 20.59 -0.18
CA ASP A 284 37.47 21.03 -1.11
C ASP A 284 36.63 19.89 -1.69
N MET A 285 37.06 18.63 -1.51
CA MET A 285 36.29 17.42 -1.84
C MET A 285 35.63 16.76 -0.61
N GLN A 286 35.91 17.25 0.61
CA GLN A 286 35.26 16.80 1.84
C GLN A 286 33.86 17.42 1.96
N VAL A 287 32.97 17.02 1.06
CA VAL A 287 31.55 17.34 1.07
C VAL A 287 30.84 16.72 2.28
N GLN A 288 29.58 17.09 2.50
CA GLN A 288 28.82 16.66 3.69
C GLN A 288 28.77 15.13 3.83
N GLU A 289 28.64 14.41 2.72
CA GLU A 289 28.58 12.95 2.66
C GLU A 289 29.88 12.31 3.15
N VAL A 290 31.04 12.85 2.74
CA VAL A 290 32.36 12.38 3.19
C VAL A 290 32.54 12.65 4.69
N ARG A 291 32.12 13.82 5.18
CA ARG A 291 32.21 14.17 6.61
C ARG A 291 31.32 13.27 7.46
N ALA A 292 30.08 13.04 7.02
CA ALA A 292 29.16 12.12 7.70
C ALA A 292 29.73 10.70 7.79
N ALA A 293 30.33 10.19 6.71
CA ALA A 293 30.98 8.89 6.70
C ALA A 293 32.20 8.84 7.64
N LEU A 294 33.04 9.88 7.65
CA LEU A 294 34.17 10.02 8.57
C LEU A 294 33.72 9.98 10.04
N ASP A 295 32.70 10.76 10.39
CA ASP A 295 32.17 10.82 11.76
C ASP A 295 31.58 9.47 12.18
N GLN A 296 30.83 8.82 11.29
CA GLN A 296 30.28 7.49 11.52
C GLN A 296 31.38 6.46 11.80
N TYR A 297 32.41 6.36 10.94
CA TYR A 297 33.46 5.35 11.08
C TYR A 297 34.38 5.63 12.28
N ARG A 298 34.65 6.90 12.60
CA ARG A 298 35.34 7.27 13.85
C ARG A 298 34.52 6.85 15.08
N GLY A 299 33.20 7.01 15.04
CA GLY A 299 32.30 6.52 16.07
C GLY A 299 32.40 5.00 16.27
N HIS A 300 32.46 4.23 15.17
CA HIS A 300 32.67 2.78 15.26
C HIS A 300 34.02 2.40 15.86
N ILE A 301 35.11 3.10 15.53
CA ILE A 301 36.44 2.87 16.12
C ILE A 301 36.39 3.08 17.63
N ALA A 302 35.79 4.17 18.09
CA ALA A 302 35.63 4.45 19.52
C ALA A 302 34.79 3.37 20.22
N ALA A 303 33.68 2.96 19.61
CA ALA A 303 32.82 1.89 20.15
C ALA A 303 33.56 0.56 20.26
N ILE A 304 34.37 0.18 19.26
CA ILE A 304 35.19 -1.04 19.30
C ILE A 304 36.17 -1.00 20.48
N SER A 305 36.89 0.10 20.67
CA SER A 305 37.85 0.24 21.77
C SER A 305 37.18 0.15 23.15
N GLN A 306 35.98 0.74 23.28
CA GLN A 306 35.16 0.61 24.49
C GLN A 306 34.75 -0.85 24.72
N LEU A 307 34.24 -1.54 23.71
CA LEU A 307 33.81 -2.93 23.79
C LEU A 307 34.98 -3.89 24.11
N GLU A 308 36.18 -3.63 23.59
CA GLU A 308 37.40 -4.39 23.93
C GLU A 308 37.74 -4.26 25.43
N SER A 309 37.61 -3.05 25.98
CA SER A 309 37.81 -2.78 27.41
C SER A 309 36.75 -3.47 28.27
N GLU A 310 35.48 -3.39 27.86
CA GLU A 310 34.37 -4.07 28.53
C GLU A 310 34.51 -5.60 28.49
N LEU A 311 34.95 -6.17 27.36
CA LEU A 311 35.18 -7.61 27.23
C LEU A 311 36.21 -8.10 28.26
N SER A 312 37.30 -7.35 28.42
CA SER A 312 38.35 -7.64 29.39
C SER A 312 37.81 -7.65 30.83
N LEU A 313 36.97 -6.66 31.19
CA LEU A 313 36.33 -6.58 32.51
C LEU A 313 35.32 -7.72 32.74
N CYS A 314 34.53 -8.09 31.74
CA CYS A 314 33.54 -9.15 31.85
C CYS A 314 34.19 -10.53 32.06
N LEU A 315 35.31 -10.78 31.36
CA LEU A 315 36.09 -12.01 31.53
C LEU A 315 36.69 -12.12 32.94
N GLN A 316 37.15 -11.01 33.53
CA GLN A 316 37.62 -10.98 34.93
C GLN A 316 36.49 -11.27 35.93
N LYS A 317 35.32 -10.66 35.72
CA LYS A 317 34.14 -10.84 36.58
C LYS A 317 33.42 -12.17 36.38
N LYS A 318 33.77 -12.94 35.34
CA LYS A 318 33.10 -14.19 34.93
C LYS A 318 31.60 -14.01 34.67
N ASP A 319 31.19 -12.83 34.20
CA ASP A 319 29.81 -12.53 33.84
C ASP A 319 29.50 -13.06 32.42
N LEU A 320 28.91 -14.25 32.34
CA LEU A 320 28.61 -14.90 31.07
C LEU A 320 27.65 -14.06 30.21
N GLN A 321 26.61 -13.48 30.81
CA GLN A 321 25.56 -12.78 30.07
C GLN A 321 26.12 -11.50 29.44
N GLN A 322 26.86 -10.71 30.21
CA GLN A 322 27.48 -9.50 29.68
C GLN A 322 28.59 -9.83 28.68
N THR A 323 29.38 -10.89 28.92
CA THR A 323 30.40 -11.36 27.98
C THR A 323 29.80 -11.70 26.61
N LEU A 324 28.69 -12.44 26.58
CA LEU A 324 28.00 -12.78 25.33
C LEU A 324 27.48 -11.53 24.61
N ASN A 325 26.91 -10.57 25.34
CA ASN A 325 26.41 -9.32 24.74
C ASN A 325 27.54 -8.49 24.09
N VAL A 326 28.66 -8.33 24.80
CA VAL A 326 29.82 -7.58 24.30
C VAL A 326 30.43 -8.26 23.07
N ILE A 327 30.60 -9.59 23.09
CA ILE A 327 31.10 -10.35 21.94
C ILE A 327 30.21 -10.16 20.72
N ARG A 328 28.89 -10.22 20.90
CA ARG A 328 27.92 -10.03 19.81
C ARG A 328 28.05 -8.65 19.17
N GLN A 329 28.11 -7.58 19.97
CA GLN A 329 28.27 -6.22 19.48
C GLN A 329 29.62 -6.02 18.77
N LEU A 330 30.69 -6.53 19.38
CA LEU A 330 32.05 -6.41 18.84
C LEU A 330 32.22 -7.14 17.51
N LEU A 331 31.68 -8.36 17.38
CA LEU A 331 31.74 -9.13 16.14
C LEU A 331 30.75 -8.63 15.07
N ALA A 332 29.71 -7.89 15.44
CA ALA A 332 28.85 -7.18 14.49
C ALA A 332 29.58 -6.00 13.83
N LEU A 333 30.40 -5.26 14.60
CA LEU A 333 31.22 -4.16 14.08
C LEU A 333 32.50 -4.67 13.38
N LYS A 334 33.22 -5.61 14.00
CA LYS A 334 34.48 -6.15 13.49
C LYS A 334 34.41 -7.68 13.40
N PRO A 335 33.86 -8.25 12.31
CA PRO A 335 33.65 -9.69 12.18
C PRO A 335 34.91 -10.55 12.36
N GLN A 336 36.09 -9.99 12.05
CA GLN A 336 37.38 -10.68 12.13
C GLN A 336 38.15 -10.44 13.44
N HIS A 337 37.52 -9.87 14.46
CA HIS A 337 38.20 -9.56 15.73
C HIS A 337 38.72 -10.83 16.42
N ALA A 338 40.05 -10.96 16.54
CA ALA A 338 40.72 -12.19 16.99
C ALA A 338 40.32 -12.62 18.41
N ALA A 339 40.42 -11.72 19.41
CA ALA A 339 40.11 -12.07 20.80
C ALA A 339 38.63 -12.45 20.99
N ALA A 340 37.70 -11.64 20.48
CA ALA A 340 36.26 -11.95 20.52
C ALA A 340 35.91 -13.29 19.87
N ARG A 341 36.52 -13.63 18.72
CA ARG A 341 36.35 -14.95 18.07
C ARG A 341 36.87 -16.09 18.92
N ASP A 342 38.02 -15.93 19.55
CA ASP A 342 38.60 -16.96 20.42
C ASP A 342 37.74 -17.20 21.66
N VAL A 343 37.25 -16.13 22.29
CA VAL A 343 36.31 -16.23 23.42
C VAL A 343 35.00 -16.87 22.98
N ALA A 344 34.43 -16.48 21.83
CA ALA A 344 33.22 -17.08 21.28
C ALA A 344 33.38 -18.60 21.09
N ARG A 345 34.52 -19.04 20.52
CA ARG A 345 34.85 -20.47 20.34
C ARG A 345 34.91 -21.21 21.67
N LYS A 346 35.59 -20.64 22.67
CA LYS A 346 35.71 -21.22 24.03
C LYS A 346 34.37 -21.29 24.77
N LEU A 347 33.43 -20.40 24.46
CA LEU A 347 32.11 -20.38 25.08
C LEU A 347 31.08 -21.31 24.41
N GLN A 348 31.33 -21.79 23.18
CA GLN A 348 30.40 -22.68 22.49
C GLN A 348 29.97 -23.91 23.32
N PRO A 349 30.87 -24.65 24.01
CA PRO A 349 30.45 -25.81 24.81
C PRO A 349 29.58 -25.42 26.01
N VAL A 350 29.81 -24.23 26.58
CA VAL A 350 29.01 -23.68 27.69
C VAL A 350 27.61 -23.31 27.19
N VAL A 351 27.54 -22.62 26.05
CA VAL A 351 26.29 -22.26 25.38
C VAL A 351 25.51 -23.52 25.00
N LYS A 352 26.16 -24.54 24.42
CA LYS A 352 25.53 -25.82 24.07
C LYS A 352 24.91 -26.50 25.29
N LYS A 353 25.63 -26.59 26.42
CA LYS A 353 25.09 -27.14 27.67
C LYS A 353 23.89 -26.33 28.21
N LEU A 354 23.94 -25.00 28.11
CA LEU A 354 22.84 -24.15 28.56
C LEU A 354 21.60 -24.31 27.67
N VAL A 355 21.80 -24.38 26.34
CA VAL A 355 20.77 -24.70 25.36
C VAL A 355 20.16 -26.06 25.68
N GLU A 356 20.96 -27.11 25.84
CA GLU A 356 20.50 -28.46 26.22
C GLU A 356 19.66 -28.44 27.51
N ARG A 357 20.08 -27.68 28.52
CA ARG A 357 19.32 -27.50 29.77
C ARG A 357 17.97 -26.82 29.54
N HIS A 358 17.91 -25.75 28.75
CA HIS A 358 16.64 -25.09 28.43
C HIS A 358 15.71 -26.02 27.65
N VAL A 359 16.27 -26.71 26.68
CA VAL A 359 15.60 -27.69 25.83
C VAL A 359 15.06 -28.89 26.62
N GLN A 360 15.77 -29.37 27.64
CA GLN A 360 15.29 -30.41 28.58
C GLN A 360 14.07 -29.96 29.40
N ASN A 361 13.91 -28.65 29.61
CA ASN A 361 12.82 -28.06 30.37
C ASN A 361 11.71 -27.47 29.47
N ASN A 362 11.64 -27.87 28.20
CA ASN A 362 10.70 -27.34 27.20
C ASN A 362 10.73 -25.79 27.05
N ARG A 363 11.87 -25.16 27.34
CA ARG A 363 12.10 -23.70 27.25
C ARG A 363 12.79 -23.33 25.93
N PHE A 364 12.11 -23.51 24.81
CA PHE A 364 12.69 -23.38 23.46
C PHE A 364 13.02 -21.94 23.07
N ALA A 365 12.17 -20.97 23.44
CA ALA A 365 12.44 -19.55 23.25
C ALA A 365 13.71 -19.10 23.99
N GLU A 366 13.90 -19.53 25.24
CA GLU A 366 15.13 -19.27 26.01
C GLU A 366 16.34 -19.95 25.37
N ALA A 367 16.19 -21.19 24.92
CA ALA A 367 17.25 -21.92 24.23
C ALA A 367 17.71 -21.19 22.97
N LEU A 368 16.77 -20.69 22.15
CA LEU A 368 17.08 -19.92 20.96
C LEU A 368 17.78 -18.60 21.31
N ARG A 369 17.27 -17.85 22.31
CA ARG A 369 17.89 -16.61 22.79
C ARG A 369 19.34 -16.80 23.25
N VAL A 370 19.61 -17.90 23.97
CA VAL A 370 20.96 -18.25 24.43
C VAL A 370 21.87 -18.62 23.25
N LEU A 371 21.35 -19.35 22.27
CA LEU A 371 22.10 -19.74 21.08
C LEU A 371 22.45 -18.52 20.20
N GLU A 372 21.49 -17.63 19.97
CA GLU A 372 21.63 -16.39 19.19
C GLU A 372 22.46 -15.31 19.89
N ALA A 373 22.81 -15.51 21.15
CA ALA A 373 23.76 -14.64 21.85
C ALA A 373 25.18 -14.74 21.25
N LEU A 374 25.50 -15.84 20.56
CA LEU A 374 26.72 -15.98 19.77
C LEU A 374 26.44 -15.63 18.29
N PRO A 375 27.28 -14.84 17.62
CA PRO A 375 27.11 -14.59 16.19
C PRO A 375 27.33 -15.86 15.36
N GLU A 376 26.49 -16.07 14.35
CA GLU A 376 26.50 -17.27 13.49
C GLU A 376 27.84 -17.52 12.80
N THR A 377 28.61 -16.48 12.53
CA THR A 377 29.96 -16.57 11.94
C THR A 377 30.96 -17.33 12.80
N SER A 378 30.64 -17.53 14.07
CA SER A 378 31.47 -18.28 15.02
C SER A 378 30.98 -19.71 15.25
N TRP A 379 29.88 -20.14 14.61
CA TRP A 379 29.24 -21.43 14.89
C TRP A 379 29.87 -22.59 14.13
N GLU A 380 29.91 -23.76 14.76
CA GLU A 380 30.10 -25.03 14.08
C GLU A 380 28.78 -25.50 13.41
N ALA A 381 28.87 -26.39 12.42
CA ALA A 381 27.71 -26.85 11.64
C ALA A 381 26.57 -27.39 12.52
N ASP A 382 26.90 -28.05 13.63
CA ASP A 382 25.94 -28.61 14.58
C ASP A 382 25.06 -27.53 15.25
N LEU A 383 25.62 -26.34 15.54
CA LEU A 383 24.87 -25.24 16.15
C LEU A 383 23.88 -24.60 15.18
N ALA A 384 24.25 -24.50 13.90
CA ALA A 384 23.35 -24.01 12.86
C ALA A 384 22.15 -24.95 12.66
N ALA A 385 22.37 -26.27 12.60
CA ALA A 385 21.30 -27.26 12.54
C ALA A 385 20.40 -27.22 13.78
N LEU A 386 21.00 -27.01 14.96
CA LEU A 386 20.26 -26.85 16.21
C LEU A 386 19.38 -25.60 16.22
N LYS A 387 19.86 -24.46 15.70
CA LYS A 387 19.07 -23.23 15.56
C LYS A 387 17.78 -23.46 14.76
N GLY A 388 17.91 -24.02 13.56
CA GLY A 388 16.75 -24.24 12.68
C GLY A 388 15.69 -25.15 13.33
N ARG A 389 16.14 -26.22 14.00
CA ARG A 389 15.26 -27.11 14.77
C ARG A 389 14.56 -26.39 15.92
N LEU A 390 15.28 -25.61 16.73
CA LEU A 390 14.71 -24.88 17.87
C LEU A 390 13.73 -23.81 17.44
N ALA A 391 14.06 -23.05 16.39
CA ALA A 391 13.17 -22.04 15.82
C ALA A 391 11.88 -22.69 15.29
N GLY A 392 11.98 -23.83 14.60
CA GLY A 392 10.82 -24.60 14.15
C GLY A 392 9.93 -25.07 15.30
N ILE A 393 10.50 -25.60 16.38
CA ILE A 393 9.74 -25.99 17.58
C ILE A 393 9.06 -24.78 18.20
N ASP A 394 9.79 -23.70 18.48
CA ASP A 394 9.24 -22.50 19.13
C ASP A 394 8.06 -21.93 18.35
N ALA A 395 8.21 -21.80 17.04
CA ALA A 395 7.15 -21.27 16.19
C ALA A 395 5.93 -22.18 16.10
N LEU A 396 6.10 -23.51 15.95
CA LEU A 396 4.98 -24.44 15.96
C LEU A 396 4.23 -24.38 17.29
N VAL A 397 4.95 -24.33 18.41
CA VAL A 397 4.35 -24.22 19.75
C VAL A 397 3.57 -22.91 19.88
N ARG A 398 4.13 -21.78 19.44
CA ARG A 398 3.42 -20.50 19.43
C ARG A 398 2.17 -20.54 18.57
N LEU A 399 2.24 -21.08 17.36
CA LEU A 399 1.08 -21.18 16.46
C LEU A 399 -0.01 -22.11 17.02
N LEU A 400 0.37 -23.29 17.50
CA LEU A 400 -0.56 -24.26 18.08
C LEU A 400 -1.23 -23.73 19.34
N ARG A 401 -0.45 -23.06 20.21
CA ARG A 401 -1.03 -22.38 21.37
C ARG A 401 -1.91 -21.23 20.92
N ALA A 402 -1.48 -20.38 20.01
CA ALA A 402 -2.26 -19.22 19.56
C ALA A 402 -3.57 -19.57 18.84
N ALA A 403 -3.67 -20.77 18.25
CA ALA A 403 -4.79 -21.19 17.43
C ALA A 403 -6.16 -21.01 18.12
N HIS A 404 -7.02 -20.18 17.52
CA HIS A 404 -8.42 -20.02 17.96
C HIS A 404 -9.36 -21.03 17.34
N TYR A 405 -8.96 -21.71 16.26
CA TYR A 405 -9.81 -22.61 15.50
C TYR A 405 -9.07 -23.90 15.14
N THR A 406 -9.84 -24.99 14.96
CA THR A 406 -9.34 -26.19 14.29
C THR A 406 -9.33 -25.95 12.79
N TYR A 407 -8.15 -25.80 12.19
CA TYR A 407 -7.99 -25.73 10.73
C TYR A 407 -7.40 -27.04 10.17
N PRO A 408 -7.55 -27.33 8.87
CA PRO A 408 -7.24 -28.65 8.29
C PRO A 408 -5.80 -29.12 8.49
N TYR A 409 -4.85 -28.17 8.60
CA TYR A 409 -3.42 -28.46 8.67
C TYR A 409 -2.87 -28.62 10.09
N LEU A 410 -3.73 -28.45 11.11
CA LEU A 410 -3.35 -28.52 12.52
C LEU A 410 -2.73 -29.88 12.89
N GLY A 411 -3.27 -30.98 12.37
CA GLY A 411 -2.74 -32.33 12.59
C GLY A 411 -1.32 -32.48 12.05
N ASN A 412 -1.06 -32.00 10.83
CA ASN A 412 0.28 -32.01 10.23
C ASN A 412 1.28 -31.21 11.07
N MET A 413 0.85 -30.12 11.70
CA MET A 413 1.70 -29.32 12.59
C MET A 413 1.99 -30.03 13.93
N LEU A 414 1.01 -30.75 14.49
CA LEU A 414 1.19 -31.56 15.69
C LEU A 414 2.17 -32.71 15.43
N ASP A 415 2.00 -33.44 14.32
CA ASP A 415 2.92 -34.48 13.88
C ASP A 415 4.34 -33.93 13.70
N ARG A 416 4.46 -32.77 13.04
CA ARG A 416 5.75 -32.12 12.83
C ARG A 416 6.42 -31.73 14.13
N LEU A 417 5.65 -31.20 15.08
CA LEU A 417 6.15 -30.89 16.41
C LEU A 417 6.67 -32.16 17.10
N ALA A 418 5.93 -33.27 17.03
CA ALA A 418 6.37 -34.55 17.61
C ALA A 418 7.68 -35.06 16.98
N GLU A 419 7.84 -34.95 15.65
CA GLU A 419 9.08 -35.32 14.94
C GLU A 419 10.28 -34.44 15.32
N LEU A 420 10.06 -33.14 15.50
CA LEU A 420 11.11 -32.21 15.86
C LEU A 420 11.56 -32.35 17.32
N VAL A 421 10.79 -33.00 18.18
CA VAL A 421 11.08 -33.10 19.62
C VAL A 421 11.81 -34.41 19.93
N PRO A 422 12.98 -34.38 20.58
CA PRO A 422 13.69 -35.59 20.97
C PRO A 422 12.85 -36.54 21.84
N PRO A 423 12.98 -37.87 21.66
CA PRO A 423 12.24 -38.85 22.43
C PRO A 423 12.60 -38.81 23.93
N GLY A 424 11.70 -39.29 24.77
CA GLY A 424 11.89 -39.36 26.23
C GLY A 424 11.68 -38.03 26.97
N ARG A 425 11.03 -37.05 26.35
CA ARG A 425 10.74 -35.73 26.93
C ARG A 425 9.31 -35.62 27.46
N PRO A 426 9.08 -34.73 28.46
CA PRO A 426 7.73 -34.38 28.85
C PRO A 426 6.98 -33.74 27.66
N PRO A 427 5.66 -33.96 27.55
CA PRO A 427 4.86 -33.40 26.47
C PRO A 427 4.94 -31.87 26.48
N ILE A 428 5.06 -31.27 25.28
CA ILE A 428 5.18 -29.81 25.14
C ILE A 428 3.84 -29.13 25.32
N LEU A 429 2.80 -29.73 24.75
CA LEU A 429 1.42 -29.33 24.98
C LEU A 429 0.88 -30.11 26.16
N THR A 430 0.03 -29.49 26.98
CA THR A 430 -0.69 -30.23 28.02
C THR A 430 -1.67 -31.21 27.39
N GLU A 431 -2.09 -32.25 28.13
CA GLU A 431 -3.12 -33.18 27.66
C GLU A 431 -4.41 -32.45 27.27
N GLU A 432 -4.79 -31.42 28.04
CA GLU A 432 -5.94 -30.57 27.75
C GLU A 432 -5.78 -29.75 26.46
N GLU A 433 -4.61 -29.14 26.24
CA GLU A 433 -4.30 -28.41 25.00
C GLU A 433 -4.37 -29.35 23.80
N ALA A 434 -3.74 -30.52 23.88
CA ALA A 434 -3.74 -31.51 22.82
C ALA A 434 -5.15 -32.04 22.53
N ALA A 435 -5.92 -32.39 23.56
CA ALA A 435 -7.31 -32.83 23.42
C ALA A 435 -8.20 -31.73 22.78
N LYS A 436 -8.05 -30.47 23.22
CA LYS A 436 -8.78 -29.33 22.64
C LYS A 436 -8.44 -29.07 21.18
N LEU A 437 -7.20 -29.31 20.75
CA LEU A 437 -6.79 -29.17 19.35
C LEU A 437 -7.29 -30.34 18.48
N GLN A 438 -7.36 -31.54 19.05
CA GLN A 438 -7.70 -32.78 18.33
C GLN A 438 -9.17 -33.22 18.41
N ALA A 439 -10.00 -32.58 19.25
CA ALA A 439 -11.41 -32.98 19.37
C ALA A 439 -12.17 -32.92 18.03
N PRO A 440 -13.08 -33.88 17.77
CA PRO A 440 -13.75 -34.02 16.49
C PRO A 440 -14.72 -32.87 16.19
N ILE A 441 -15.06 -32.71 14.90
CA ILE A 441 -16.11 -31.79 14.46
C ILE A 441 -17.44 -32.57 14.42
N GLU A 442 -18.35 -32.27 15.34
CA GLU A 442 -19.57 -33.06 15.56
C GLU A 442 -20.69 -32.76 14.54
N SER A 443 -20.75 -31.54 14.01
CA SER A 443 -21.84 -31.11 13.12
C SER A 443 -21.51 -31.33 11.65
N PRO A 444 -22.42 -31.90 10.83
CA PRO A 444 -22.21 -32.04 9.38
C PRO A 444 -22.15 -30.68 8.67
N ASN A 445 -22.73 -29.64 9.27
CA ASN A 445 -22.68 -28.28 8.71
C ASN A 445 -21.33 -27.58 8.97
N ALA A 446 -20.46 -28.15 9.81
CA ALA A 446 -19.22 -27.51 10.25
C ALA A 446 -17.97 -28.15 9.64
N TRP A 447 -16.99 -27.31 9.30
CA TRP A 447 -15.66 -27.69 8.82
C TRP A 447 -14.53 -27.25 9.74
N ALA A 448 -14.84 -26.42 10.73
CA ALA A 448 -13.93 -26.00 11.78
C ALA A 448 -14.71 -25.77 13.08
N ARG A 449 -14.02 -25.65 14.20
CA ARG A 449 -14.59 -25.24 15.48
C ARG A 449 -13.66 -24.30 16.23
N PRO A 450 -14.20 -23.38 17.03
CA PRO A 450 -13.36 -22.62 17.96
C PRO A 450 -12.72 -23.56 18.98
N VAL A 451 -11.44 -23.35 19.26
CA VAL A 451 -10.65 -24.02 20.30
C VAL A 451 -10.60 -23.16 21.57
N ARG A 452 -10.78 -21.85 21.40
CA ARG A 452 -10.72 -20.83 22.45
C ARG A 452 -11.99 -20.00 22.48
N ASP A 453 -12.32 -19.51 23.67
CA ASP A 453 -13.43 -18.59 23.84
C ASP A 453 -13.18 -17.28 23.11
N ARG A 454 -14.26 -16.70 22.59
CA ARG A 454 -14.28 -15.55 21.66
C ARG A 454 -13.45 -14.38 22.20
N PRO A 455 -12.21 -14.21 21.74
CA PRO A 455 -11.31 -13.19 22.29
C PRO A 455 -11.78 -11.79 21.86
N ARG A 456 -11.45 -10.79 22.67
CA ARG A 456 -11.54 -9.39 22.23
C ARG A 456 -10.47 -9.17 21.16
N SER A 457 -10.88 -8.61 20.02
CA SER A 457 -9.95 -8.27 18.95
C SER A 457 -9.23 -6.95 19.26
N THR A 458 -7.95 -6.84 18.86
CA THR A 458 -7.22 -5.56 18.93
C THR A 458 -7.68 -4.55 17.87
N LEU A 459 -8.43 -4.99 16.86
CA LEU A 459 -9.02 -4.12 15.84
C LEU A 459 -10.23 -3.32 16.35
N GLY A 460 -10.81 -3.70 17.49
CA GLY A 460 -12.08 -3.17 17.99
C GLY A 460 -13.26 -4.13 17.70
N PRO A 461 -13.68 -4.30 16.43
CA PRO A 461 -14.69 -5.28 16.03
C PRO A 461 -14.27 -6.72 16.34
N ARG A 462 -15.22 -7.60 16.65
CA ARG A 462 -14.93 -9.03 16.83
C ARG A 462 -14.50 -9.65 15.50
N VAL A 463 -13.44 -10.45 15.48
CA VAL A 463 -13.02 -11.18 14.28
C VAL A 463 -13.39 -12.65 14.46
N GLU A 464 -14.15 -13.20 13.51
CA GLU A 464 -14.62 -14.59 13.55
C GLU A 464 -14.36 -15.29 12.20
N TRP A 465 -13.70 -16.45 12.22
CA TRP A 465 -13.64 -17.32 11.04
C TRP A 465 -14.99 -18.01 10.81
N ILE A 466 -15.47 -18.01 9.57
CA ILE A 466 -16.63 -18.78 9.16
C ILE A 466 -16.26 -20.27 9.18
N THR A 467 -16.91 -21.00 10.08
CA THR A 467 -16.59 -22.40 10.39
C THR A 467 -17.67 -23.40 10.01
N ARG A 468 -18.84 -22.93 9.54
CA ARG A 468 -20.00 -23.77 9.26
C ARG A 468 -21.02 -23.06 8.37
N PHE A 469 -21.96 -23.83 7.82
CA PHE A 469 -23.26 -23.30 7.39
C PHE A 469 -24.19 -23.12 8.60
N ARG A 470 -25.00 -22.05 8.60
CA ARG A 470 -25.93 -21.76 9.70
C ARG A 470 -27.38 -22.13 9.42
N ARG A 471 -27.88 -21.84 8.22
CA ARG A 471 -29.26 -22.10 7.81
C ARG A 471 -29.33 -23.20 6.76
N LEU A 472 -28.36 -23.23 5.87
CA LEU A 472 -28.24 -24.26 4.85
C LEU A 472 -27.94 -25.61 5.53
N GLN A 473 -28.78 -26.59 5.22
CA GLN A 473 -28.64 -27.95 5.75
C GLN A 473 -27.67 -28.75 4.87
N VAL A 474 -26.90 -29.66 5.46
CA VAL A 474 -26.00 -30.54 4.71
C VAL A 474 -26.57 -31.95 4.76
N ALA A 475 -26.87 -32.53 3.60
CA ALA A 475 -27.35 -33.91 3.48
C ALA A 475 -26.24 -34.91 3.79
N GLU A 476 -26.62 -36.12 4.19
CA GLU A 476 -25.68 -37.23 4.40
C GLU A 476 -24.96 -37.66 3.11
N THR A 477 -25.55 -37.37 1.94
CA THR A 477 -24.95 -37.65 0.62
C THR A 477 -23.81 -36.70 0.27
N ALA A 478 -23.67 -35.57 0.98
CA ALA A 478 -22.62 -34.61 0.71
C ALA A 478 -21.27 -35.12 1.23
N ASP A 479 -20.19 -34.89 0.46
CA ASP A 479 -18.84 -35.22 0.88
C ASP A 479 -18.36 -34.27 2.00
N LEU A 480 -18.64 -34.65 3.25
CA LEU A 480 -18.24 -33.90 4.45
C LEU A 480 -16.72 -33.81 4.60
N GLU A 481 -15.98 -34.78 4.08
CA GLU A 481 -14.53 -34.80 4.15
C GLU A 481 -13.94 -33.75 3.19
N LEU A 482 -14.49 -33.63 1.98
CA LEU A 482 -14.13 -32.57 1.05
C LEU A 482 -14.44 -31.18 1.64
N LEU A 483 -15.59 -31.01 2.29
CA LEU A 483 -15.96 -29.77 2.98
C LEU A 483 -14.96 -29.41 4.10
N ARG A 484 -14.51 -30.39 4.87
CA ARG A 484 -13.53 -30.22 5.96
C ARG A 484 -12.12 -29.94 5.46
N ARG A 485 -11.69 -30.56 4.35
CA ARG A 485 -10.39 -30.32 3.74
C ARG A 485 -10.28 -28.93 3.09
N HIS A 486 -11.40 -28.37 2.61
CA HIS A 486 -11.45 -27.09 1.92
C HIS A 486 -12.46 -26.12 2.60
N PRO A 487 -12.18 -25.70 3.84
CA PRO A 487 -13.11 -24.90 4.64
C PRO A 487 -13.35 -23.51 4.05
N GLY A 488 -14.62 -23.09 3.97
CA GLY A 488 -15.01 -21.77 3.44
C GLY A 488 -14.82 -21.61 1.92
N VAL A 489 -14.35 -22.63 1.22
CA VAL A 489 -14.02 -22.56 -0.21
C VAL A 489 -15.26 -22.68 -1.09
N PHE A 490 -16.31 -23.37 -0.63
CA PHE A 490 -17.55 -23.63 -1.41
C PHE A 490 -18.61 -22.53 -1.31
N LEU A 491 -18.38 -21.46 -0.55
CA LEU A 491 -19.43 -20.49 -0.21
C LEU A 491 -19.94 -19.72 -1.44
N SER A 492 -19.05 -19.29 -2.33
CA SER A 492 -19.44 -18.60 -3.56
C SER A 492 -20.25 -19.51 -4.50
N ALA A 493 -19.90 -20.80 -4.57
CA ALA A 493 -20.67 -21.78 -5.33
C ALA A 493 -22.05 -22.04 -4.70
N ALA A 494 -22.14 -22.12 -3.37
CA ALA A 494 -23.42 -22.21 -2.66
C ALA A 494 -24.30 -20.98 -2.92
N GLY A 495 -23.72 -19.78 -2.91
CA GLY A 495 -24.43 -18.54 -3.24
C GLY A 495 -24.92 -18.46 -4.68
N ALA A 496 -24.17 -19.02 -5.62
CA ALA A 496 -24.60 -19.16 -7.01
C ALA A 496 -25.78 -20.14 -7.15
N ALA A 497 -25.73 -21.27 -6.44
CA ALA A 497 -26.83 -22.23 -6.41
C ALA A 497 -28.10 -21.62 -5.78
N LEU A 498 -27.95 -20.80 -4.73
CA LEU A 498 -29.06 -20.06 -4.13
C LEU A 498 -29.72 -19.08 -5.12
N GLN A 499 -28.94 -18.44 -6.00
CA GLN A 499 -29.49 -17.64 -7.10
C GLN A 499 -30.32 -18.52 -8.06
N GLY A 500 -29.83 -19.71 -8.41
CA GLY A 500 -30.58 -20.65 -9.25
C GLY A 500 -31.92 -21.10 -8.63
N LEU A 501 -31.95 -21.27 -7.31
CA LEU A 501 -33.17 -21.61 -6.55
C LEU A 501 -34.14 -20.44 -6.33
N ASP A 502 -33.82 -19.26 -6.87
CA ASP A 502 -34.54 -18.01 -6.59
C ASP A 502 -34.69 -17.79 -5.06
N ALA A 503 -33.63 -18.14 -4.32
CA ALA A 503 -33.53 -18.05 -2.86
C ALA A 503 -32.44 -17.07 -2.42
N ALA A 504 -31.81 -16.37 -3.37
CA ALA A 504 -30.81 -15.36 -3.13
C ALA A 504 -31.41 -13.94 -3.28
N PRO A 505 -30.96 -12.95 -2.48
CA PRO A 505 -31.47 -11.59 -2.57
C PRO A 505 -31.05 -10.83 -3.84
N LEU A 506 -29.88 -11.15 -4.42
CA LEU A 506 -29.40 -10.54 -5.66
C LEU A 506 -29.46 -11.58 -6.81
N SER A 507 -30.12 -11.25 -7.91
CA SER A 507 -30.15 -12.10 -9.11
C SER A 507 -29.59 -11.33 -10.31
N LEU A 508 -28.30 -11.55 -10.56
CA LEU A 508 -27.51 -10.84 -11.56
C LEU A 508 -27.04 -11.82 -12.64
N ASN A 509 -27.39 -11.55 -13.90
CA ASN A 509 -27.11 -12.45 -15.02
C ASN A 509 -26.36 -11.74 -16.14
N LEU A 510 -25.07 -12.02 -16.24
CA LEU A 510 -24.15 -11.39 -17.18
C LEU A 510 -24.26 -11.96 -18.60
N ILE A 511 -25.03 -13.02 -18.84
CA ILE A 511 -25.28 -13.49 -20.22
C ILE A 511 -26.09 -12.41 -20.95
N PRO A 512 -25.59 -11.87 -22.08
CA PRO A 512 -26.26 -10.77 -22.78
C PRO A 512 -27.68 -11.15 -23.20
N SER A 513 -28.61 -10.19 -23.06
CA SER A 513 -30.01 -10.41 -23.42
C SER A 513 -30.21 -10.73 -24.90
N ASP A 514 -29.32 -10.22 -25.76
CA ASP A 514 -29.42 -10.33 -27.22
C ASP A 514 -28.90 -11.70 -27.72
N SER A 515 -28.14 -12.41 -26.89
CA SER A 515 -27.71 -13.80 -27.13
C SER A 515 -28.87 -14.79 -27.02
N ARG A 516 -29.98 -14.35 -26.43
CA ARG A 516 -31.20 -15.13 -26.23
C ARG A 516 -32.23 -14.61 -27.22
N GLY A 517 -32.44 -15.33 -28.33
CA GLY A 517 -33.47 -14.99 -29.31
C GLY A 517 -34.85 -14.78 -28.67
N LEU A 518 -35.82 -14.26 -29.44
CA LEU A 518 -37.18 -13.92 -28.96
C LEU A 518 -37.85 -15.03 -28.12
N ILE A 519 -37.60 -16.31 -28.46
CA ILE A 519 -38.11 -17.50 -27.76
C ILE A 519 -37.50 -17.63 -26.34
N GLY A 520 -36.22 -17.29 -26.17
CA GLY A 520 -35.53 -17.35 -24.88
C GLY A 520 -36.10 -16.34 -23.87
N ARG A 521 -36.50 -15.15 -24.33
CA ARG A 521 -37.13 -14.11 -23.50
C ARG A 521 -38.51 -14.54 -22.98
N LEU A 522 -39.33 -15.18 -23.80
CA LEU A 522 -40.65 -15.71 -23.42
C LEU A 522 -40.58 -16.92 -22.47
N SER A 523 -39.60 -17.81 -22.67
CA SER A 523 -39.46 -19.02 -21.85
C SER A 523 -39.15 -18.75 -20.38
N ARG A 524 -38.51 -17.62 -20.06
CA ARG A 524 -38.13 -17.26 -18.68
C ARG A 524 -39.31 -16.86 -17.80
N TRP A 525 -40.39 -16.33 -18.39
CA TRP A 525 -41.61 -15.97 -17.66
C TRP A 525 -42.52 -17.18 -17.41
N LEU A 526 -42.36 -18.26 -18.20
CA LEU A 526 -43.17 -19.48 -18.15
C LEU A 526 -42.48 -20.66 -17.43
N ARG A 527 -41.22 -20.52 -16.98
CA ARG A 527 -40.49 -21.61 -16.32
C ARG A 527 -40.99 -21.81 -14.87
N PRO A 528 -41.26 -23.06 -14.45
CA PRO A 528 -41.60 -23.38 -13.06
C PRO A 528 -40.44 -23.02 -12.12
N LYS A 529 -40.77 -22.71 -10.85
CA LYS A 529 -39.76 -22.45 -9.80
C LYS A 529 -38.83 -23.65 -9.67
N SER A 530 -37.53 -23.41 -9.75
CA SER A 530 -36.51 -24.44 -9.60
C SER A 530 -36.50 -25.00 -8.18
N ARG A 531 -36.46 -26.33 -8.08
CA ARG A 531 -36.32 -27.08 -6.82
C ARG A 531 -34.88 -27.55 -6.61
N SER A 532 -34.07 -27.58 -7.66
CA SER A 532 -32.65 -27.93 -7.59
C SER A 532 -31.81 -26.99 -8.44
N ALA A 533 -30.61 -26.63 -7.96
CA ALA A 533 -29.67 -25.84 -8.74
C ALA A 533 -28.22 -26.24 -8.45
N TRP A 534 -27.42 -26.28 -9.51
CA TRP A 534 -25.97 -26.30 -9.44
C TRP A 534 -25.44 -24.88 -9.42
N GLY A 535 -24.57 -24.59 -8.46
CA GLY A 535 -23.72 -23.41 -8.45
C GLY A 535 -22.28 -23.83 -8.67
N VAL A 536 -21.63 -23.26 -9.67
CA VAL A 536 -20.25 -23.57 -10.02
C VAL A 536 -19.42 -22.29 -9.97
N SER A 537 -18.34 -22.30 -9.19
CA SER A 537 -17.39 -21.20 -9.08
C SER A 537 -16.08 -21.55 -9.78
N PHE A 538 -15.78 -20.82 -10.85
CA PHE A 538 -14.50 -20.89 -11.56
C PHE A 538 -13.48 -19.97 -10.88
N GLY A 539 -12.95 -20.37 -9.73
CA GLY A 539 -11.97 -19.54 -9.01
C GLY A 539 -10.54 -19.67 -9.56
N GLY A 540 -9.59 -18.97 -8.94
CA GLY A 540 -8.21 -18.84 -9.44
C GLY A 540 -7.33 -20.10 -9.39
N THR A 541 -7.66 -21.08 -8.54
CA THR A 541 -6.85 -22.30 -8.32
C THR A 541 -7.60 -23.61 -8.47
N ALA A 542 -8.92 -23.55 -8.49
CA ALA A 542 -9.79 -24.71 -8.63
C ALA A 542 -11.17 -24.28 -9.11
N LEU A 543 -11.91 -25.21 -9.70
CA LEU A 543 -13.33 -25.09 -9.98
C LEU A 543 -14.11 -25.84 -8.90
N ARG A 544 -15.14 -25.20 -8.34
CA ARG A 544 -15.91 -25.72 -7.19
C ARG A 544 -17.37 -25.82 -7.58
N ALA A 545 -18.02 -26.92 -7.28
CA ALA A 545 -19.43 -27.13 -7.56
C ALA A 545 -20.19 -27.47 -6.28
N VAL A 546 -21.39 -26.90 -6.15
CA VAL A 546 -22.33 -27.14 -5.06
C VAL A 546 -23.70 -27.37 -5.66
N ARG A 547 -24.37 -28.46 -5.28
CA ARG A 547 -25.77 -28.69 -5.62
C ARG A 547 -26.66 -28.44 -4.41
N LEU A 548 -27.64 -27.55 -4.58
CA LEU A 548 -28.65 -27.29 -3.58
C LEU A 548 -30.02 -27.79 -4.04
N GLU A 549 -30.80 -28.29 -3.10
CA GLU A 549 -32.22 -28.60 -3.28
C GLU A 549 -33.06 -27.78 -2.32
N LYS A 550 -34.25 -27.37 -2.76
CA LYS A 550 -35.22 -26.64 -1.98
C LYS A 550 -36.46 -27.50 -1.78
N ASP A 551 -36.77 -27.78 -0.52
CA ASP A 551 -37.99 -28.47 -0.17
C ASP A 551 -39.21 -27.59 -0.43
N ALA A 552 -40.21 -28.15 -1.12
CA ALA A 552 -41.37 -27.37 -1.57
C ALA A 552 -42.32 -26.99 -0.43
N ALA A 553 -42.34 -27.76 0.67
CA ALA A 553 -43.24 -27.55 1.79
C ALA A 553 -42.65 -26.60 2.83
N SER A 554 -41.43 -26.87 3.28
CA SER A 554 -40.73 -26.11 4.32
C SER A 554 -39.93 -24.93 3.79
N GLY A 555 -39.60 -24.90 2.49
CA GLY A 555 -38.68 -23.93 1.92
C GLY A 555 -37.22 -24.11 2.36
N ALA A 556 -36.92 -25.16 3.13
CA ALA A 556 -35.57 -25.47 3.57
C ALA A 556 -34.66 -25.75 2.37
N VAL A 557 -33.43 -25.26 2.44
CA VAL A 557 -32.41 -25.46 1.40
C VAL A 557 -31.33 -26.40 1.93
N THR A 558 -31.12 -27.48 1.19
CA THR A 558 -30.20 -28.55 1.55
C THR A 558 -29.12 -28.69 0.49
N LEU A 559 -27.87 -28.68 0.93
CA LEU A 559 -26.71 -29.04 0.13
C LEU A 559 -26.63 -30.56 0.02
N THR A 560 -26.73 -31.05 -1.20
CA THR A 560 -26.80 -32.49 -1.48
C THR A 560 -25.48 -33.03 -2.04
N HIS A 561 -24.75 -32.22 -2.81
CA HIS A 561 -23.51 -32.64 -3.48
C HIS A 561 -22.47 -31.50 -3.50
N LEU A 562 -21.20 -31.91 -3.47
CA LEU A 562 -20.00 -31.08 -3.57
C LEU A 562 -19.04 -31.72 -4.57
N ASP A 563 -18.36 -30.92 -5.38
CA ASP A 563 -17.25 -31.40 -6.21
C ASP A 563 -16.18 -30.30 -6.33
N LEU A 564 -14.92 -30.72 -6.52
CA LEU A 564 -13.76 -29.85 -6.63
C LEU A 564 -12.85 -30.38 -7.75
N PHE A 565 -12.50 -29.51 -8.67
CA PHE A 565 -11.47 -29.76 -9.67
C PHE A 565 -10.30 -28.79 -9.48
N GLU A 566 -9.19 -29.29 -8.93
CA GLU A 566 -7.97 -28.50 -8.74
C GLU A 566 -7.20 -28.34 -10.06
N TYR A 567 -6.66 -27.14 -10.30
CA TYR A 567 -5.85 -26.89 -11.48
C TYR A 567 -4.40 -27.30 -11.24
N GLU A 568 -3.74 -27.77 -12.30
CA GLU A 568 -2.30 -28.07 -12.24
C GLU A 568 -1.45 -26.84 -11.90
N LYS A 569 -1.87 -25.67 -12.38
CA LYS A 569 -1.30 -24.36 -12.05
C LYS A 569 -2.41 -23.31 -11.92
N PRO A 570 -2.23 -22.27 -11.07
CA PRO A 570 -3.21 -21.19 -10.96
C PRO A 570 -3.48 -20.48 -12.28
N LEU A 571 -4.65 -19.88 -12.40
CA LEU A 571 -5.04 -19.11 -13.59
C LEU A 571 -4.10 -17.93 -13.86
N SER A 572 -3.53 -17.32 -12.81
CA SER A 572 -2.52 -16.25 -12.91
C SER A 572 -1.23 -16.69 -13.61
N HIS A 573 -0.95 -18.00 -13.66
CA HIS A 573 0.23 -18.59 -14.30
C HIS A 573 -0.06 -19.17 -15.71
N THR A 574 -1.25 -18.90 -16.25
CA THR A 574 -1.59 -19.29 -17.62
C THR A 574 -0.98 -18.32 -18.62
N ALA A 575 -0.55 -18.83 -19.78
CA ALA A 575 0.18 -18.03 -20.77
C ALA A 575 -0.74 -17.09 -21.57
N ASN A 576 -2.01 -17.48 -21.74
CA ASN A 576 -2.98 -16.73 -22.52
C ASN A 576 -4.42 -17.13 -22.15
N ARG A 577 -5.38 -16.35 -22.66
CA ARG A 577 -6.82 -16.57 -22.49
C ARG A 577 -7.29 -17.95 -22.97
N GLY A 578 -6.71 -18.48 -24.04
CA GLY A 578 -7.08 -19.80 -24.56
C GLY A 578 -6.86 -20.92 -23.55
N GLN A 579 -5.73 -20.90 -22.83
CA GLN A 579 -5.45 -21.87 -21.76
C GLN A 579 -6.46 -21.78 -20.61
N VAL A 580 -6.87 -20.57 -20.22
CA VAL A 580 -7.91 -20.36 -19.20
C VAL A 580 -9.23 -21.03 -19.61
N LEU A 581 -9.63 -20.86 -20.88
CA LEU A 581 -10.87 -21.45 -21.40
C LEU A 581 -10.81 -22.98 -21.48
N GLU A 582 -9.64 -23.55 -21.80
CA GLU A 582 -9.46 -25.02 -21.76
C GLU A 582 -9.54 -25.55 -20.32
N ILE A 583 -8.97 -24.85 -19.35
CA ILE A 583 -9.08 -25.23 -17.92
C ILE A 583 -10.55 -25.18 -17.48
N LEU A 584 -11.29 -24.13 -17.85
CA LEU A 584 -12.73 -24.03 -17.59
C LEU A 584 -13.48 -25.23 -18.19
N LYS A 585 -13.27 -25.50 -19.48
CA LYS A 585 -13.92 -26.62 -20.18
C LYS A 585 -13.59 -27.96 -19.51
N ALA A 586 -12.31 -28.22 -19.23
CA ALA A 586 -11.86 -29.44 -18.59
C ALA A 586 -12.44 -29.60 -17.19
N GLY A 587 -12.49 -28.54 -16.39
CA GLY A 587 -13.07 -28.57 -15.05
C GLY A 587 -14.57 -28.84 -15.07
N MET A 588 -15.32 -28.17 -15.94
CA MET A 588 -16.76 -28.41 -16.11
C MET A 588 -17.03 -29.84 -16.58
N GLN A 589 -16.32 -30.31 -17.61
CA GLN A 589 -16.46 -31.68 -18.10
C GLN A 589 -16.13 -32.71 -17.01
N SER A 590 -15.05 -32.48 -16.26
CA SER A 590 -14.60 -33.33 -15.16
C SER A 590 -15.67 -33.45 -14.08
N VAL A 591 -16.17 -32.31 -13.57
CA VAL A 591 -17.22 -32.29 -12.54
C VAL A 591 -18.49 -32.97 -13.05
N PHE A 592 -19.06 -32.53 -14.17
CA PHE A 592 -20.36 -33.03 -14.61
C PHE A 592 -20.34 -34.45 -15.18
N SER A 593 -19.19 -34.96 -15.62
CA SER A 593 -19.06 -36.38 -15.98
C SER A 593 -19.20 -37.33 -14.78
N ARG A 594 -18.98 -36.84 -13.56
CA ARG A 594 -19.15 -37.61 -12.31
C ARG A 594 -20.54 -37.48 -11.69
N GLN A 595 -21.38 -36.58 -12.21
CA GLN A 595 -22.68 -36.31 -11.62
C GLN A 595 -23.77 -37.09 -12.34
N GLU A 596 -24.50 -37.94 -11.61
CA GLU A 596 -25.65 -38.68 -12.14
C GLU A 596 -26.96 -37.86 -12.06
N ALA A 597 -27.00 -36.86 -11.18
CA ALA A 597 -28.18 -36.04 -10.90
C ALA A 597 -28.17 -34.72 -11.69
N ALA A 598 -29.05 -34.62 -12.69
CA ALA A 598 -29.40 -33.34 -13.31
C ALA A 598 -30.03 -32.40 -12.27
N ALA A 599 -29.84 -31.09 -12.45
CA ALA A 599 -30.54 -30.06 -11.68
C ALA A 599 -31.36 -29.17 -12.61
N ASP A 600 -32.34 -28.45 -12.07
CA ASP A 600 -33.22 -27.59 -12.86
C ASP A 600 -32.49 -26.38 -13.46
N LYS A 601 -31.44 -25.90 -12.78
CA LYS A 601 -30.60 -24.79 -13.23
C LYS A 601 -29.11 -25.01 -12.94
N LEU A 602 -28.27 -24.41 -13.77
CA LEU A 602 -26.82 -24.30 -13.58
C LEU A 602 -26.38 -22.82 -13.59
N ILE A 603 -25.77 -22.37 -12.50
CA ILE A 603 -25.23 -21.01 -12.37
C ILE A 603 -23.71 -21.07 -12.33
N LEU A 604 -23.03 -20.34 -13.23
CA LEU A 604 -21.57 -20.27 -13.29
C LEU A 604 -21.07 -18.91 -12.79
N THR A 605 -20.00 -18.90 -11.99
CA THR A 605 -19.39 -17.67 -11.49
C THR A 605 -17.93 -17.56 -11.87
N PHE A 606 -17.47 -16.31 -12.06
CA PHE A 606 -16.09 -15.96 -12.42
C PHE A 606 -15.43 -15.13 -11.32
N PRO A 607 -14.09 -15.23 -11.17
CA PRO A 607 -13.38 -14.65 -10.05
C PRO A 607 -13.19 -13.14 -10.23
N PRO A 608 -12.85 -12.39 -9.16
CA PRO A 608 -12.64 -10.95 -9.21
C PRO A 608 -11.59 -10.47 -10.23
N THR A 609 -10.67 -11.34 -10.64
CA THR A 609 -9.67 -11.01 -11.67
C THR A 609 -10.24 -11.02 -13.10
N MET A 610 -11.46 -11.52 -13.29
CA MET A 610 -12.16 -11.57 -14.58
C MET A 610 -13.47 -10.80 -14.59
N THR A 611 -13.94 -10.36 -13.43
CA THR A 611 -15.18 -9.60 -13.25
C THR A 611 -14.93 -8.30 -12.53
N VAL A 612 -15.71 -7.27 -12.85
CA VAL A 612 -15.77 -6.04 -12.05
C VAL A 612 -17.02 -6.10 -11.19
N THR A 613 -16.88 -5.87 -9.89
CA THR A 613 -18.01 -5.72 -8.97
C THR A 613 -17.82 -4.46 -8.15
N THR A 614 -18.84 -3.60 -8.15
CA THR A 614 -18.82 -2.33 -7.41
C THR A 614 -20.17 -2.06 -6.79
N ALA A 615 -20.19 -1.21 -5.76
CA ALA A 615 -21.41 -0.75 -5.11
C ALA A 615 -21.38 0.78 -5.03
N THR A 616 -22.49 1.42 -5.39
CA THR A 616 -22.62 2.89 -5.37
C THR A 616 -23.95 3.31 -4.74
N LEU A 617 -23.99 4.53 -4.20
CA LEU A 617 -25.21 5.16 -3.72
C LEU A 617 -25.72 6.12 -4.78
N LEU A 618 -26.99 5.97 -5.15
CA LEU A 618 -27.70 6.87 -6.06
C LEU A 618 -28.93 7.45 -5.36
N PRO A 619 -29.43 8.61 -5.81
CA PRO A 619 -30.79 9.03 -5.49
C PRO A 619 -31.80 7.93 -5.84
N ARG A 620 -32.95 7.94 -5.17
CA ARG A 620 -34.04 7.04 -5.53
C ARG A 620 -34.60 7.42 -6.91
N PHE A 621 -34.69 6.42 -7.79
CA PHE A 621 -35.32 6.52 -9.10
C PHE A 621 -36.37 5.41 -9.25
N GLU A 622 -37.36 5.63 -10.12
CA GLU A 622 -38.23 4.54 -10.59
C GLU A 622 -37.42 3.57 -11.46
N PRO A 623 -37.83 2.28 -11.59
CA PRO A 623 -37.02 1.24 -12.26
C PRO A 623 -36.50 1.64 -13.66
N ASP A 624 -37.34 2.19 -14.53
CA ASP A 624 -36.97 2.59 -15.90
C ASP A 624 -35.99 3.77 -15.91
N GLN A 625 -36.15 4.71 -14.97
CA GLN A 625 -35.23 5.84 -14.81
C GLN A 625 -33.89 5.37 -14.24
N LEU A 626 -33.91 4.42 -13.31
CA LEU A 626 -32.70 3.84 -12.72
C LEU A 626 -31.83 3.16 -13.77
N GLU A 627 -32.42 2.37 -14.68
CA GLU A 627 -31.70 1.74 -15.78
C GLU A 627 -31.03 2.77 -16.71
N THR A 628 -31.75 3.86 -17.01
CA THR A 628 -31.22 4.98 -17.81
C THR A 628 -30.04 5.65 -17.11
N VAL A 629 -30.20 6.01 -15.83
CA VAL A 629 -29.13 6.64 -15.01
C VAL A 629 -27.91 5.72 -14.92
N LEU A 630 -28.13 4.43 -14.69
CA LEU A 630 -27.06 3.45 -14.58
C LEU A 630 -26.33 3.24 -15.89
N THR A 631 -26.97 3.42 -17.05
CA THR A 631 -26.27 3.39 -18.34
C THR A 631 -25.25 4.53 -18.45
N PHE A 632 -25.53 5.70 -17.88
CA PHE A 632 -24.56 6.80 -17.80
C PHE A 632 -23.51 6.56 -16.71
N GLU A 633 -23.91 6.09 -15.53
CA GLU A 633 -22.99 5.79 -14.42
C GLU A 633 -22.04 4.64 -14.72
N ALA A 634 -22.49 3.61 -15.46
CA ALA A 634 -21.66 2.50 -15.90
C ALA A 634 -20.46 2.98 -16.71
N LYS A 635 -20.60 4.05 -17.52
CA LYS A 635 -19.46 4.65 -18.25
C LYS A 635 -18.37 5.21 -17.33
N ARG A 636 -18.74 5.60 -16.11
CA ARG A 636 -17.82 6.10 -15.06
C ARG A 636 -17.28 4.97 -14.20
N LEU A 637 -18.12 3.97 -13.89
CA LEU A 637 -17.81 2.90 -12.95
C LEU A 637 -17.07 1.71 -13.60
N LEU A 638 -17.22 1.52 -14.91
CA LEU A 638 -16.67 0.38 -15.63
C LEU A 638 -15.44 0.72 -16.47
N PRO A 639 -14.48 -0.21 -16.59
CA PRO A 639 -13.40 -0.14 -17.57
C PRO A 639 -13.91 0.08 -19.00
N ASP A 640 -13.12 0.73 -19.84
CA ASP A 640 -13.44 1.03 -21.25
C ASP A 640 -14.83 1.65 -21.46
N LYS A 641 -15.32 2.39 -20.44
CA LYS A 641 -16.66 2.98 -20.40
C LYS A 641 -17.79 1.96 -20.65
N GLY A 642 -17.54 0.68 -20.39
CA GLY A 642 -18.50 -0.42 -20.57
C GLY A 642 -18.68 -0.92 -22.00
N GLU A 643 -18.01 -0.36 -23.03
CA GLU A 643 -18.26 -0.70 -24.45
C GLU A 643 -18.03 -2.19 -24.77
N ASN A 644 -17.00 -2.77 -24.16
CA ASN A 644 -16.63 -4.18 -24.32
C ASN A 644 -17.14 -5.07 -23.19
N MET A 645 -18.06 -4.58 -22.37
CA MET A 645 -18.54 -5.28 -21.18
C MET A 645 -19.99 -5.69 -21.33
N THR A 646 -20.31 -6.86 -20.79
CA THR A 646 -21.67 -7.19 -20.38
C THR A 646 -21.79 -6.88 -18.90
N TRP A 647 -22.89 -6.26 -18.49
CA TRP A 647 -23.08 -5.84 -17.13
C TRP A 647 -24.56 -5.91 -16.73
N GLN A 648 -24.78 -6.07 -15.43
CA GLN A 648 -26.08 -6.10 -14.78
C GLN A 648 -25.98 -5.42 -13.41
N PHE A 649 -27.12 -5.00 -12.89
CA PHE A 649 -27.20 -4.38 -11.57
C PHE A 649 -28.38 -4.92 -10.77
N GLY A 650 -28.27 -4.84 -9.45
CA GLY A 650 -29.30 -5.18 -8.48
C GLY A 650 -29.36 -4.11 -7.40
N THR A 651 -30.53 -3.92 -6.80
CA THR A 651 -30.69 -2.91 -5.74
C THR A 651 -30.60 -3.57 -4.37
N TRP A 652 -29.91 -2.90 -3.44
CA TRP A 652 -29.73 -3.37 -2.07
C TRP A 652 -31.01 -3.29 -1.23
N ARG A 653 -31.93 -2.40 -1.60
CA ARG A 653 -33.23 -2.25 -0.91
C ARG A 653 -34.09 -3.50 -1.05
N GLU A 654 -34.08 -4.11 -2.23
CA GLU A 654 -34.70 -5.42 -2.48
C GLU A 654 -33.98 -6.55 -1.74
N ALA A 655 -32.69 -6.37 -1.43
CA ALA A 655 -31.86 -7.40 -0.81
C ALA A 655 -31.94 -7.48 0.74
N LEU A 656 -32.49 -6.47 1.42
CA LEU A 656 -32.60 -6.41 2.89
C LEU A 656 -33.98 -5.99 3.43
N GLY A 657 -34.96 -5.70 2.57
CA GLY A 657 -36.34 -5.41 3.00
C GLY A 657 -36.51 -4.15 3.86
N ALA A 658 -35.74 -3.08 3.61
CA ALA A 658 -35.85 -1.83 4.36
C ALA A 658 -37.22 -1.14 4.11
N SER A 659 -38.02 -0.95 5.15
CA SER A 659 -39.38 -0.36 5.08
C SER A 659 -39.42 1.17 5.14
N VAL A 660 -38.26 1.85 5.16
CA VAL A 660 -38.18 3.31 5.34
C VAL A 660 -38.04 3.99 3.99
N ALA A 661 -38.72 5.14 3.83
CA ALA A 661 -38.58 6.00 2.67
C ALA A 661 -37.18 6.66 2.62
N GLU A 662 -36.17 5.88 2.27
CA GLU A 662 -34.82 6.39 2.03
C GLU A 662 -34.79 7.17 0.70
N SER A 663 -34.17 8.35 0.73
CA SER A 663 -33.97 9.21 -0.44
C SER A 663 -32.90 8.66 -1.40
N GLN A 664 -32.17 7.63 -0.98
CA GLN A 664 -31.08 6.99 -1.72
C GLN A 664 -31.35 5.50 -1.91
N THR A 665 -30.65 4.89 -2.86
CA THR A 665 -30.65 3.45 -3.13
C THR A 665 -29.23 3.02 -3.40
N CYS A 666 -28.76 1.99 -2.67
CA CYS A 666 -27.50 1.36 -2.98
C CYS A 666 -27.70 0.38 -4.14
N VAL A 667 -26.89 0.53 -5.19
CA VAL A 667 -26.86 -0.32 -6.37
C VAL A 667 -25.57 -1.11 -6.37
N ILE A 668 -25.68 -2.43 -6.54
CA ILE A 668 -24.56 -3.33 -6.78
C ILE A 668 -24.53 -3.64 -8.27
N LEU A 669 -23.38 -3.41 -8.89
CA LEU A 669 -23.15 -3.63 -10.31
C LEU A 669 -22.10 -4.73 -10.50
N GLY A 670 -22.41 -5.69 -11.35
CA GLY A 670 -21.49 -6.73 -11.82
C GLY A 670 -21.26 -6.59 -13.33
N ALA A 671 -20.01 -6.76 -13.76
CA ALA A 671 -19.65 -6.68 -15.17
C ALA A 671 -18.53 -7.66 -15.55
N MET A 672 -18.49 -8.06 -16.82
CA MET A 672 -17.47 -8.94 -17.38
C MET A 672 -17.17 -8.58 -18.83
N ASN A 673 -15.97 -8.88 -19.32
CA ASN A 673 -15.63 -8.72 -20.73
C ASN A 673 -16.54 -9.61 -21.61
N ARG A 674 -17.27 -8.99 -22.54
CA ARG A 674 -18.26 -9.64 -23.40
C ARG A 674 -17.65 -10.69 -24.32
N ILE A 675 -16.47 -10.40 -24.88
CA ILE A 675 -15.77 -11.30 -25.82
C ILE A 675 -15.34 -12.58 -25.07
N PHE A 676 -14.70 -12.41 -23.91
CA PHE A 676 -14.31 -13.53 -23.07
C PHE A 676 -15.52 -14.40 -22.70
N LEU A 677 -16.62 -13.78 -22.26
CA LEU A 677 -17.82 -14.53 -21.86
C LEU A 677 -18.38 -15.37 -23.02
N ASN A 678 -18.51 -14.79 -24.20
CA ASN A 678 -19.01 -15.51 -25.37
C ASN A 678 -18.11 -16.69 -25.72
N GLU A 679 -16.79 -16.50 -25.73
CA GLU A 679 -15.84 -17.59 -25.97
C GLU A 679 -15.95 -18.69 -24.91
N ALA A 680 -16.12 -18.34 -23.63
CA ALA A 680 -16.36 -19.31 -22.57
C ALA A 680 -17.63 -20.12 -22.80
N LEU A 681 -18.75 -19.46 -23.11
CA LEU A 681 -20.01 -20.13 -23.41
C LEU A 681 -19.90 -21.03 -24.65
N ASP A 682 -19.21 -20.59 -25.70
CA ASP A 682 -18.99 -21.37 -26.92
C ASP A 682 -18.19 -22.66 -26.65
N ARG A 683 -17.17 -22.58 -25.78
CA ARG A 683 -16.39 -23.77 -25.37
C ARG A 683 -17.22 -24.76 -24.57
N LEU A 684 -18.14 -24.26 -23.74
CA LEU A 684 -19.04 -25.09 -22.93
C LEU A 684 -20.17 -25.72 -23.76
N ARG A 685 -20.64 -25.07 -24.83
CA ARG A 685 -21.58 -25.68 -25.80
C ARG A 685 -21.00 -26.97 -26.39
N GLY A 686 -19.68 -27.00 -26.62
CA GLY A 686 -19.00 -28.17 -27.18
C GLY A 686 -18.96 -29.40 -26.27
N ILE A 687 -19.38 -29.30 -25.00
CA ILE A 687 -19.48 -30.42 -24.05
C ILE A 687 -20.89 -30.59 -23.47
N ASP A 688 -21.88 -29.86 -24.00
CA ASP A 688 -23.29 -29.88 -23.57
C ASP A 688 -23.51 -29.53 -22.08
N VAL A 689 -22.67 -28.66 -21.53
CA VAL A 689 -22.80 -28.17 -20.14
C VAL A 689 -22.94 -26.66 -20.16
N LEU A 690 -24.15 -26.17 -20.45
CA LEU A 690 -24.43 -24.73 -20.55
C LEU A 690 -24.99 -24.16 -19.26
N PRO A 691 -24.40 -23.09 -18.72
CA PRO A 691 -25.01 -22.39 -17.60
C PRO A 691 -26.27 -21.62 -18.05
N ASP A 692 -27.31 -21.67 -17.23
CA ASP A 692 -28.51 -20.84 -17.39
C ASP A 692 -28.18 -19.36 -17.12
N ASP A 693 -27.40 -19.10 -16.05
CA ASP A 693 -26.93 -17.77 -15.68
C ASP A 693 -25.43 -17.74 -15.42
N VAL A 694 -24.82 -16.59 -15.70
CA VAL A 694 -23.45 -16.27 -15.30
C VAL A 694 -23.44 -15.06 -14.37
N THR A 695 -22.71 -15.13 -13.25
CA THR A 695 -22.58 -14.00 -12.32
C THR A 695 -21.13 -13.82 -11.85
N ALA A 696 -20.86 -12.77 -11.07
CA ALA A 696 -19.55 -12.56 -10.46
C ALA A 696 -19.45 -13.32 -9.13
N GLU A 697 -18.30 -13.92 -8.86
CA GLU A 697 -18.04 -14.61 -7.59
C GLU A 697 -18.29 -13.73 -6.35
N PRO A 698 -17.92 -12.42 -6.33
CA PRO A 698 -18.23 -11.52 -5.22
C PRO A 698 -19.73 -11.37 -4.92
N ILE A 699 -20.56 -11.35 -5.97
CA ILE A 699 -22.03 -11.28 -5.85
C ILE A 699 -22.55 -12.58 -5.27
N ALA A 700 -22.07 -13.71 -5.77
CA ALA A 700 -22.48 -15.02 -5.29
C ALA A 700 -22.10 -15.22 -3.81
N LEU A 701 -20.89 -14.82 -3.41
CA LEU A 701 -20.49 -14.86 -2.01
C LEU A 701 -21.38 -13.97 -1.12
N LEU A 702 -21.75 -12.79 -1.59
CA LEU A 702 -22.67 -11.89 -0.91
C LEU A 702 -24.07 -12.51 -0.77
N ASN A 703 -24.57 -13.17 -1.82
CA ASN A 703 -25.83 -13.92 -1.78
C ASN A 703 -25.82 -15.01 -0.72
N TRP A 704 -24.74 -15.79 -0.63
CA TRP A 704 -24.59 -16.79 0.41
C TRP A 704 -24.60 -16.16 1.81
N LEU A 705 -23.81 -15.09 2.01
CA LEU A 705 -23.74 -14.39 3.30
C LEU A 705 -25.13 -13.90 3.73
N LEU A 706 -25.85 -13.25 2.83
CA LEU A 706 -27.17 -12.71 3.13
C LEU A 706 -28.20 -13.82 3.40
N ALA A 707 -28.19 -14.90 2.63
CA ALA A 707 -29.13 -15.99 2.81
C ALA A 707 -28.84 -16.83 4.07
N ASP A 708 -27.57 -17.10 4.38
CA ASP A 708 -27.16 -18.05 5.42
C ASP A 708 -26.86 -17.38 6.77
N TYR A 709 -26.34 -16.14 6.76
CA TYR A 709 -25.79 -15.47 7.94
C TYR A 709 -26.52 -14.18 8.38
N VAL A 710 -27.28 -13.52 7.48
CA VAL A 710 -28.05 -12.29 7.76
C VAL A 710 -29.57 -12.60 7.69
N ARG A 711 -30.42 -11.88 8.45
CA ARG A 711 -31.90 -12.04 8.37
C ARG A 711 -32.58 -10.73 7.95
N GLU A 712 -33.62 -10.84 7.13
CA GLU A 712 -34.65 -9.83 6.89
C GLU A 712 -35.62 -9.72 8.10
N GLY A 713 -36.10 -8.52 8.40
CA GLY A 713 -37.38 -8.32 9.10
C GLY A 713 -38.52 -8.57 8.10
N ALA A 714 -39.71 -9.08 8.42
CA ALA A 714 -40.43 -9.22 9.67
C ALA A 714 -41.26 -10.52 9.64
N GLU A 715 -41.36 -11.21 10.77
CA GLU A 715 -42.48 -12.07 11.18
C GLU A 715 -42.12 -12.77 12.50
N ASP A 716 -43.12 -12.76 13.38
CA ASP A 716 -43.34 -13.39 14.68
C ASP A 716 -42.64 -12.91 15.95
N SER A 717 -43.41 -12.05 16.64
CA SER A 717 -43.58 -11.92 18.08
C SER A 717 -43.95 -13.24 18.79
N ALA A 718 -43.13 -14.28 18.66
CA ALA A 718 -43.14 -15.39 19.59
C ALA A 718 -42.04 -15.15 20.63
N THR A 719 -42.46 -15.00 21.88
CA THR A 719 -41.58 -14.93 23.05
C THR A 719 -40.51 -16.02 22.98
N PRO A 720 -39.23 -15.71 23.21
CA PRO A 720 -38.20 -16.74 23.30
C PRO A 720 -38.50 -17.58 24.54
N SER A 721 -38.98 -18.81 24.33
CA SER A 721 -38.99 -19.80 25.40
C SER A 721 -37.54 -20.04 25.82
N ALA A 722 -37.25 -19.65 27.06
CA ALA A 722 -36.00 -19.92 27.72
C ALA A 722 -35.94 -21.42 27.99
N GLU A 723 -35.38 -22.19 27.05
CA GLU A 723 -34.78 -23.52 27.23
C GLU A 723 -34.48 -24.14 25.86
N SER A 724 -33.45 -23.62 25.18
CA SER A 724 -32.68 -24.43 24.23
C SER A 724 -31.20 -24.04 24.36
N ASN A 725 -30.40 -25.03 24.75
CA ASN A 725 -28.99 -24.88 25.08
C ASN A 725 -28.15 -24.38 23.89
N GLY A 726 -27.33 -23.35 24.13
CA GLY A 726 -26.00 -23.20 23.55
C GLY A 726 -25.88 -22.89 22.04
N ALA A 727 -25.60 -21.63 21.71
CA ALA A 727 -24.89 -21.18 20.50
C ALA A 727 -25.51 -21.41 19.10
N GLN A 728 -26.65 -22.10 18.95
CA GLN A 728 -27.20 -22.49 17.65
C GLN A 728 -27.99 -21.41 16.89
N SER A 729 -28.39 -20.29 17.51
CA SER A 729 -29.31 -19.32 16.86
C SER A 729 -28.92 -17.84 17.03
N ARG A 730 -27.62 -17.51 17.17
CA ARG A 730 -27.17 -16.10 17.20
C ARG A 730 -26.98 -15.57 15.78
N ARG A 731 -27.94 -14.75 15.35
CA ARG A 731 -27.98 -13.98 14.10
C ARG A 731 -26.98 -12.81 14.19
N TYR A 732 -26.29 -12.44 13.10
CA TYR A 732 -25.41 -11.27 13.11
C TYR A 732 -26.22 -9.99 12.84
N GLU A 733 -26.07 -9.01 13.71
CA GLU A 733 -26.61 -7.66 13.51
C GLU A 733 -25.73 -6.90 12.51
N LEU A 734 -26.36 -6.16 11.60
CA LEU A 734 -25.67 -5.19 10.75
C LEU A 734 -25.35 -3.92 11.58
N PRO A 735 -24.24 -3.21 11.29
CA PRO A 735 -23.29 -3.45 10.20
C PRO A 735 -22.26 -4.56 10.47
N LEU A 736 -21.87 -5.27 9.41
CA LEU A 736 -20.83 -6.31 9.42
C LEU A 736 -19.80 -6.10 8.31
N LEU A 737 -18.62 -6.69 8.47
CA LEU A 737 -17.59 -6.77 7.45
C LEU A 737 -17.32 -8.24 7.12
N LEU A 738 -17.48 -8.66 5.88
CA LEU A 738 -17.01 -9.98 5.41
C LEU A 738 -15.67 -9.80 4.70
N VAL A 739 -14.68 -10.63 5.03
CA VAL A 739 -13.34 -10.63 4.45
C VAL A 739 -13.09 -11.98 3.80
N ASP A 740 -13.04 -12.00 2.48
CA ASP A 740 -12.70 -13.18 1.69
C ASP A 740 -11.20 -13.16 1.35
N LEU A 741 -10.47 -14.11 1.92
CA LEU A 741 -9.04 -14.31 1.70
C LEU A 741 -8.83 -15.31 0.56
N GLY A 742 -8.84 -14.78 -0.67
CA GLY A 742 -8.65 -15.58 -1.87
C GLY A 742 -7.18 -15.87 -2.20
N SER A 743 -6.97 -16.70 -3.23
CA SER A 743 -5.62 -17.04 -3.70
C SER A 743 -4.98 -15.91 -4.50
N THR A 744 -5.70 -15.35 -5.48
CA THR A 744 -5.16 -14.32 -6.39
C THR A 744 -5.58 -12.91 -5.99
N ALA A 745 -6.73 -12.77 -5.34
CA ALA A 745 -7.27 -11.51 -4.84
C ALA A 745 -8.03 -11.79 -3.54
N SER A 746 -8.00 -10.82 -2.62
CA SER A 746 -8.83 -10.84 -1.42
C SER A 746 -9.69 -9.59 -1.37
N GLN A 747 -10.90 -9.71 -0.83
CA GLN A 747 -11.90 -8.65 -0.84
C GLN A 747 -12.57 -8.50 0.52
N ALA A 748 -12.94 -7.28 0.85
CA ALA A 748 -13.73 -6.94 2.01
C ALA A 748 -15.09 -6.36 1.58
N PHE A 749 -16.17 -6.90 2.14
CA PHE A 749 -17.55 -6.52 1.90
C PHE A 749 -18.11 -5.91 3.18
N TYR A 750 -18.29 -4.60 3.20
CA TYR A 750 -19.02 -3.94 4.26
C TYR A 750 -20.51 -3.98 3.92
N VAL A 751 -21.32 -4.44 4.87
CA VAL A 751 -22.74 -4.73 4.70
C VAL A 751 -23.48 -4.06 5.86
N ALA A 752 -24.39 -3.15 5.54
CA ALA A 752 -25.20 -2.39 6.49
C ALA A 752 -26.66 -2.23 6.00
N PRO A 753 -27.61 -1.81 6.86
CA PRO A 753 -28.96 -1.50 6.40
C PRO A 753 -28.89 -0.43 5.29
N GLY A 754 -29.44 -0.72 4.12
CA GLY A 754 -29.47 0.24 2.99
C GLY A 754 -28.14 0.45 2.25
N LEU A 755 -27.03 -0.12 2.72
CA LEU A 755 -25.69 0.17 2.20
C LEU A 755 -24.78 -1.06 2.06
N ALA A 756 -24.06 -1.13 0.95
CA ALA A 756 -22.91 -2.03 0.77
C ALA A 756 -21.68 -1.29 0.23
N ARG A 757 -20.48 -1.79 0.59
CA ARG A 757 -19.20 -1.39 -0.02
C ARG A 757 -18.34 -2.62 -0.28
N ILE A 758 -17.62 -2.60 -1.40
CA ILE A 758 -16.69 -3.65 -1.79
C ILE A 758 -15.30 -3.01 -1.91
N MET A 759 -14.31 -3.62 -1.26
CA MET A 759 -12.95 -3.10 -1.18
C MET A 759 -11.96 -4.24 -1.46
N GLY A 760 -10.89 -3.96 -2.20
CA GLY A 760 -9.78 -4.90 -2.36
C GLY A 760 -8.83 -4.85 -1.17
N LEU A 761 -8.16 -5.97 -0.89
CA LEU A 761 -7.08 -6.09 0.10
C LEU A 761 -5.75 -6.35 -0.61
N GLY A 762 -4.64 -5.98 0.03
CA GLY A 762 -3.29 -6.20 -0.50
C GLY A 762 -2.77 -7.63 -0.31
N ILE A 763 -3.35 -8.38 0.63
CA ILE A 763 -3.03 -9.79 0.88
C ILE A 763 -3.73 -10.75 -0.08
N ALA A 764 -3.01 -11.79 -0.52
CA ALA A 764 -3.57 -12.91 -1.27
C ALA A 764 -2.72 -14.16 -1.03
N GLY A 765 -3.33 -15.35 -1.06
CA GLY A 765 -2.65 -16.62 -0.77
C GLY A 765 -1.46 -16.93 -1.70
N GLU A 766 -1.53 -16.51 -2.97
CA GLU A 766 -0.45 -16.71 -3.94
C GLU A 766 0.86 -16.02 -3.52
N ALA A 767 0.79 -14.88 -2.83
CA ALA A 767 1.97 -14.20 -2.32
C ALA A 767 2.73 -15.07 -1.29
N TRP A 768 1.98 -15.80 -0.44
CA TRP A 768 2.56 -16.76 0.49
C TRP A 768 3.17 -17.97 -0.25
N THR A 769 2.44 -18.56 -1.19
CA THR A 769 2.95 -19.69 -2.00
C THR A 769 4.23 -19.32 -2.77
N ARG A 770 4.27 -18.11 -3.35
CA ARG A 770 5.46 -17.59 -4.05
C ARG A 770 6.64 -17.42 -3.11
N THR A 771 6.39 -16.96 -1.88
CA THR A 771 7.41 -16.82 -0.85
C THR A 771 8.01 -18.19 -0.49
N ILE A 772 7.16 -19.21 -0.29
CA ILE A 772 7.63 -20.59 -0.07
C ILE A 772 8.49 -21.08 -1.25
N ALA A 773 8.01 -20.89 -2.49
CA ALA A 773 8.74 -21.31 -3.69
C ALA A 773 10.14 -20.67 -3.76
N GLN A 774 10.24 -19.37 -3.48
CA GLN A 774 11.50 -18.63 -3.51
C GLN A 774 12.46 -19.05 -2.39
N GLN A 775 11.98 -19.11 -1.15
CA GLN A 775 12.83 -19.39 0.02
C GLN A 775 13.30 -20.85 0.07
N LEU A 776 12.45 -21.79 -0.36
CA LEU A 776 12.80 -23.20 -0.41
C LEU A 776 13.39 -23.63 -1.76
N LYS A 777 13.41 -22.74 -2.76
CA LYS A 777 13.88 -23.02 -4.14
C LYS A 777 13.17 -24.21 -4.78
N VAL A 778 11.85 -24.26 -4.64
CA VAL A 778 10.98 -25.32 -5.20
C VAL A 778 10.05 -24.75 -6.27
N THR A 779 9.43 -25.62 -7.07
CA THR A 779 8.42 -25.19 -8.05
C THR A 779 7.19 -24.62 -7.33
N TYR A 780 6.43 -23.76 -8.00
CA TYR A 780 5.19 -23.21 -7.44
C TYR A 780 4.21 -24.31 -7.01
N ALA A 781 4.02 -25.35 -7.85
CA ALA A 781 3.14 -26.47 -7.52
C ALA A 781 3.61 -27.27 -6.29
N ALA A 782 4.93 -27.40 -6.08
CA ALA A 782 5.46 -27.99 -4.86
C ALA A 782 5.26 -27.07 -3.65
N ALA A 783 5.47 -25.77 -3.82
CA ALA A 783 5.23 -24.78 -2.77
C ALA A 783 3.77 -24.73 -2.33
N ASP A 784 2.82 -24.83 -3.26
CA ASP A 784 1.38 -24.84 -2.95
C ASP A 784 1.00 -26.06 -2.11
N ARG A 785 1.56 -27.24 -2.43
CA ARG A 785 1.40 -28.45 -1.60
C ARG A 785 2.03 -28.27 -0.22
N LEU A 786 3.23 -27.69 -0.13
CA LEU A 786 3.90 -27.43 1.14
C LEU A 786 3.14 -26.42 2.01
N ALA A 787 2.49 -25.42 1.42
CA ALA A 787 1.66 -24.45 2.14
C ALA A 787 0.51 -25.13 2.92
N ARG A 788 0.07 -26.31 2.45
CA ARG A 788 -0.99 -27.15 3.03
C ARG A 788 -0.43 -28.32 3.86
N ASP A 789 0.86 -28.63 3.75
CA ASP A 789 1.50 -29.75 4.43
C ASP A 789 2.81 -29.32 5.11
N TRP A 790 2.64 -28.73 6.28
CA TRP A 790 3.74 -28.19 7.09
C TRP A 790 4.66 -29.26 7.65
N ARG A 791 4.18 -30.51 7.72
CA ARG A 791 4.99 -31.66 8.15
C ARG A 791 6.17 -31.91 7.21
N ARG A 792 5.97 -31.62 5.91
CA ARG A 792 6.99 -31.81 4.86
C ARG A 792 7.94 -30.63 4.70
N ILE A 793 7.81 -29.58 5.49
CA ILE A 793 8.70 -28.42 5.45
C ILE A 793 9.94 -28.71 6.30
N GLU A 794 11.03 -29.08 5.64
CA GLU A 794 12.32 -29.35 6.31
C GLU A 794 12.95 -28.06 6.88
N ALA A 795 13.02 -27.00 6.08
CA ALA A 795 13.63 -25.71 6.46
C ALA A 795 12.56 -24.69 6.91
N LEU A 796 11.75 -25.06 7.91
CA LEU A 796 10.66 -24.23 8.42
C LEU A 796 11.17 -22.89 8.94
N ASP A 797 12.33 -22.88 9.59
CA ASP A 797 13.02 -21.71 10.12
C ASP A 797 13.20 -20.60 9.08
N ARG A 798 13.46 -20.94 7.82
CA ARG A 798 13.61 -19.96 6.72
C ARG A 798 12.29 -19.28 6.35
N LEU A 799 11.15 -19.92 6.63
CA LEU A 799 9.83 -19.38 6.30
C LEU A 799 9.24 -18.52 7.42
N LEU A 800 9.66 -18.72 8.67
CA LEU A 800 9.05 -18.06 9.83
C LEU A 800 9.07 -16.52 9.76
N PRO A 801 10.19 -15.85 9.43
CA PRO A 801 10.20 -14.39 9.35
C PRO A 801 9.24 -13.85 8.29
N HIS A 802 9.09 -14.60 7.19
CA HIS A 802 8.19 -14.24 6.11
C HIS A 802 6.72 -14.50 6.46
N LEU A 803 6.43 -15.56 7.22
CA LEU A 803 5.10 -15.80 7.75
C LEU A 803 4.68 -14.66 8.68
N GLU A 804 5.57 -14.24 9.59
CA GLU A 804 5.31 -13.12 10.49
C GLU A 804 5.06 -11.81 9.73
N GLN A 805 5.86 -11.54 8.70
CA GLN A 805 5.64 -10.40 7.81
C GLN A 805 4.28 -10.48 7.11
N PHE A 806 3.92 -11.65 6.57
CA PHE A 806 2.65 -11.87 5.90
C PHE A 806 1.45 -11.68 6.85
N ARG A 807 1.56 -12.19 8.09
CA ARG A 807 0.55 -12.00 9.14
C ARG A 807 0.40 -10.54 9.56
N ARG A 808 1.52 -9.80 9.66
CA ARG A 808 1.50 -8.36 9.93
C ARG A 808 0.83 -7.57 8.82
N GLN A 809 1.19 -7.85 7.57
CA GLN A 809 0.57 -7.23 6.41
C GLN A 809 -0.95 -7.45 6.41
N ALA A 810 -1.40 -8.66 6.78
CA ALA A 810 -2.81 -8.99 6.85
C ALA A 810 -3.56 -8.21 7.94
N TYR A 811 -2.94 -8.03 9.10
CA TYR A 811 -3.48 -7.17 10.16
C TYR A 811 -3.58 -5.71 9.70
N ASP A 812 -2.50 -5.18 9.12
CA ASP A 812 -2.44 -3.79 8.66
C ASP A 812 -3.44 -3.51 7.52
N ASP A 813 -3.71 -4.49 6.66
CA ASP A 813 -4.77 -4.42 5.64
C ASP A 813 -6.15 -4.28 6.28
N MET A 814 -6.43 -4.98 7.39
CA MET A 814 -7.67 -4.84 8.14
C MET A 814 -7.79 -3.45 8.78
N VAL A 815 -6.71 -2.95 9.39
CA VAL A 815 -6.67 -1.59 9.94
C VAL A 815 -7.01 -0.57 8.86
N ARG A 816 -6.38 -0.67 7.67
CA ARG A 816 -6.65 0.24 6.53
C ARG A 816 -8.10 0.21 6.06
N VAL A 817 -8.73 -0.97 6.05
CA VAL A 817 -10.16 -1.07 5.71
C VAL A 817 -11.02 -0.36 6.74
N LEU A 818 -10.76 -0.59 8.03
CA LEU A 818 -11.50 0.06 9.11
C LEU A 818 -11.31 1.59 9.12
N GLU A 819 -10.08 2.06 8.94
CA GLU A 819 -9.78 3.50 8.78
C GLU A 819 -10.47 4.10 7.56
N ARG A 820 -10.63 3.34 6.48
CA ARG A 820 -11.39 3.78 5.31
C ARG A 820 -12.88 3.92 5.64
N LEU A 821 -13.49 2.94 6.31
CA LEU A 821 -14.89 3.02 6.74
C LEU A 821 -15.12 4.24 7.64
N GLN A 822 -14.21 4.49 8.58
CA GLN A 822 -14.27 5.66 9.46
C GLN A 822 -14.12 6.99 8.69
N ARG A 823 -13.21 7.07 7.72
CA ARG A 823 -13.07 8.26 6.85
C ARG A 823 -14.31 8.52 5.99
N ASP A 824 -15.01 7.46 5.60
CA ASP A 824 -16.26 7.52 4.84
C ASP A 824 -17.49 7.78 5.74
N ASP A 825 -17.28 8.05 7.04
CA ASP A 825 -18.31 8.32 8.06
C ASP A 825 -19.35 7.19 8.17
N LEU A 826 -18.89 5.94 8.02
CA LEU A 826 -19.72 4.75 8.12
C LEU A 826 -19.70 4.19 9.55
N GLU A 827 -20.84 3.65 9.99
CA GLU A 827 -20.91 2.95 11.28
C GLU A 827 -19.93 1.76 11.32
N MET A 828 -19.12 1.72 12.37
CA MET A 828 -18.11 0.67 12.51
C MET A 828 -18.76 -0.71 12.66
N PRO A 829 -18.30 -1.74 11.93
CA PRO A 829 -18.87 -3.07 12.03
C PRO A 829 -18.67 -3.65 13.44
N ARG A 830 -19.66 -4.34 13.98
CA ARG A 830 -19.51 -5.04 15.27
C ARG A 830 -18.71 -6.33 15.13
N THR A 831 -18.79 -6.94 13.95
CA THR A 831 -18.17 -8.22 13.62
C THR A 831 -17.52 -8.18 12.23
N ILE A 832 -16.31 -8.73 12.15
CA ILE A 832 -15.58 -9.06 10.94
C ILE A 832 -15.63 -10.58 10.78
N LEU A 833 -16.27 -11.05 9.72
CA LEU A 833 -16.29 -12.45 9.34
C LEU A 833 -15.18 -12.71 8.35
N VAL A 834 -14.37 -13.74 8.56
CA VAL A 834 -13.28 -14.12 7.66
C VAL A 834 -13.65 -15.42 6.94
N THR A 835 -13.32 -15.54 5.66
CA THR A 835 -13.49 -16.75 4.85
C THR A 835 -12.43 -16.85 3.76
N GLY A 836 -12.56 -17.82 2.87
CA GLY A 836 -11.66 -18.08 1.76
C GLY A 836 -10.54 -19.06 2.11
N GLY A 837 -9.94 -19.68 1.09
CA GLY A 837 -8.88 -20.67 1.29
C GLY A 837 -7.64 -20.10 2.00
N GLY A 838 -7.38 -18.80 1.85
CA GLY A 838 -6.30 -18.09 2.54
C GLY A 838 -6.48 -18.02 4.06
N ALA A 839 -7.71 -18.13 4.58
CA ALA A 839 -7.97 -18.19 6.02
C ALA A 839 -7.35 -19.42 6.70
N CYS A 840 -7.00 -20.46 5.92
CA CYS A 840 -6.33 -21.66 6.41
C CYS A 840 -4.83 -21.49 6.65
N ILE A 841 -4.24 -20.36 6.24
CA ILE A 841 -2.81 -20.10 6.48
C ILE A 841 -2.59 -20.03 8.00
N PRO A 842 -1.69 -20.85 8.57
CA PRO A 842 -1.51 -20.93 10.02
C PRO A 842 -1.24 -19.57 10.67
N GLY A 843 -1.99 -19.27 11.73
CA GLY A 843 -1.83 -18.04 12.50
C GLY A 843 -2.37 -16.77 11.83
N LEU A 844 -2.91 -16.83 10.60
CA LEU A 844 -3.35 -15.64 9.87
C LEU A 844 -4.59 -15.00 10.51
N VAL A 845 -5.65 -15.79 10.71
CA VAL A 845 -6.85 -15.31 11.42
C VAL A 845 -6.50 -14.95 12.88
N ASP A 846 -5.62 -15.72 13.52
CA ASP A 846 -5.17 -15.43 14.89
C ASP A 846 -4.45 -14.07 14.98
N ALA A 847 -3.67 -13.69 13.96
CA ALA A 847 -3.06 -12.37 13.87
C ALA A 847 -4.10 -11.25 13.71
N MET A 848 -5.15 -11.48 12.92
CA MET A 848 -6.25 -10.52 12.76
C MET A 848 -7.01 -10.31 14.08
N ILE A 849 -7.07 -11.34 14.92
CA ILE A 849 -7.69 -11.27 16.25
C ILE A 849 -6.77 -10.56 17.25
N GLN A 850 -5.53 -11.02 17.42
CA GLN A 850 -4.66 -10.65 18.55
C GLN A 850 -3.66 -9.54 18.22
N GLY A 851 -3.54 -9.16 16.95
CA GLY A 851 -2.44 -8.34 16.45
C GLY A 851 -1.25 -9.17 15.97
N PRO A 852 -0.26 -8.51 15.36
CA PRO A 852 0.85 -9.18 14.69
C PRO A 852 1.92 -9.77 15.63
N ALA A 853 1.87 -9.47 16.93
CA ALA A 853 2.82 -10.01 17.90
C ALA A 853 2.35 -11.38 18.40
N LEU A 854 3.07 -12.46 18.05
CA LEU A 854 3.01 -13.76 18.74
C LEU A 854 4.33 -14.06 19.45
#